data_AF-A0A7X0D877-F1
#
_entry.id   AF-A0A7X0D877-F1
#
_cell.length_a   1.000
_cell.length_b   1.000
_cell.length_c   1.000
_cell.angle_alpha   90.00
_cell.angle_beta   90.00
_cell.angle_gamma   90.00
#
_symmetry.space_group_name_H-M   'P 1'
#
loop_
_entity.id
_entity.type
_entity.pdbx_description
1 polymer ?
#
loop_
_entity_poly.entity_id
_entity_poly.type
_entity_poly.pdbx_seq_one_letter_code
_entity_poly.pdbx_strand_id
1 'polypeptide(L)'
;MASIPATVSDEDAGQDDGGESAQEVMERLADSVLGATARQWVLAALHGDDAVAALARGETVDGIAEDVRTPPPRPQFGRGYLGRIEVQGFRGIGRPAVLDFPPGPGLTVIVGRNGSGKSSFAEAAQAALTGRNPRWDAMPAAWRDGWRNLHFDDSTEVSVDLHMDGDVGPTRVTRVWTGDSVRSARGEVVSPSGMTAPLRSLGLDPELARYRPFLSYDELGRTVTGRAVELYDTITALLGLTGLAEAERRLAKACDRLAKLRDRPGRDLSYLVSRFKGATDPRAERAAELLTAESIDLERLAVIAADDGPADPARQLVMRRLRRMSVPERSLMGDVVNELRGAAMELAMAAGTKGDRARGVVTLLRQALEHHQRHPQESDCPTCHAEGVLGADWAQRARAEIARLDPVAASAAAAYERAEEARDKARFLLAPMPSWLPVDSELGQVWAQWEAGAKISDLGELADHIETVGRRFRSAATTARRNAGERLDDPTDGWAALAEQLAAWIDDARSATRAHETLIPAEQALDWLTGLAGEIRNERLRPLAAQAEHVWQRLRQERHIDLERLRLVGRGMQRRMAVDVAVDGVDNEGNAPGLLSQGEFQALALSVCLPRTLIPGNPFGFLVLDDPVQAMDTETVEGLSAVLAEVGRHRQIIVFTHDTRLPDALIRLGLPAAIRTIHRDATSNVWVDAPGQYGG
;
A
#
# COMPACT_ATOMS: atom_id res chain seq x y z
N MET A 1 56.85 16.51 13.12
CA MET A 1 55.62 16.40 12.32
C MET A 1 55.24 14.93 12.29
N ALA A 2 54.11 14.55 12.88
CA ALA A 2 53.63 13.18 12.80
C ALA A 2 53.08 12.96 11.38
N SER A 3 53.55 11.91 10.70
CA SER A 3 53.01 11.48 9.40
C SER A 3 51.57 11.02 9.54
N ILE A 4 50.77 11.16 8.47
CA ILE A 4 49.50 10.45 8.30
C ILE A 4 49.84 8.97 8.49
N PRO A 5 49.35 8.30 9.56
CA PRO A 5 49.74 6.93 9.85
C PRO A 5 49.35 6.06 8.67
N ALA A 6 50.33 5.35 8.10
CA ALA A 6 50.06 4.28 7.15
C ALA A 6 49.13 3.29 7.85
N THR A 7 47.94 3.10 7.31
CA THR A 7 47.10 1.97 7.67
C THR A 7 47.90 0.69 7.46
N VAL A 8 47.71 -0.27 8.38
CA VAL A 8 48.37 -1.57 8.48
C VAL A 8 48.67 -2.19 7.10
N SER A 9 49.84 -2.82 6.99
CA SER A 9 50.33 -3.54 5.80
C SER A 9 49.23 -4.28 5.03
N ASP A 10 49.26 -4.17 3.70
CA ASP A 10 48.35 -4.88 2.77
C ASP A 10 48.35 -6.41 2.97
N GLU A 11 49.29 -6.97 3.75
CA GLU A 11 49.40 -8.38 4.11
C GLU A 11 48.32 -8.88 5.10
N ASP A 12 47.65 -7.99 5.84
CA ASP A 12 46.53 -8.32 6.74
C ASP A 12 45.16 -7.89 6.16
N ALA A 13 45.08 -7.65 4.84
CA ALA A 13 43.85 -7.22 4.15
C ALA A 13 42.81 -8.36 4.00
N GLY A 14 42.38 -8.92 5.13
CA GLY A 14 41.23 -9.82 5.22
C GLY A 14 39.91 -9.07 5.11
N GLN A 15 39.14 -9.37 4.06
CA GLN A 15 37.71 -9.72 4.12
C GLN A 15 36.72 -8.79 4.88
N ASP A 16 36.74 -7.47 4.74
CA ASP A 16 35.63 -6.65 5.27
C ASP A 16 34.40 -6.66 4.33
N ASP A 17 33.68 -7.80 4.36
CA ASP A 17 32.65 -8.24 3.42
C ASP A 17 31.22 -8.04 3.93
N GLY A 18 30.98 -7.25 4.98
CA GLY A 18 29.63 -7.12 5.60
C GLY A 18 29.09 -8.40 6.25
N GLY A 19 29.68 -9.57 5.94
CA GLY A 19 29.58 -10.81 6.70
C GLY A 19 30.22 -10.70 8.08
N GLU A 20 31.32 -9.94 8.23
CA GLU A 20 31.92 -9.63 9.53
C GLU A 20 30.94 -8.91 10.45
N SER A 21 30.24 -7.87 9.95
CA SER A 21 29.27 -7.14 10.76
C SER A 21 28.08 -8.02 11.13
N ALA A 22 27.64 -8.92 10.25
CA ALA A 22 26.57 -9.87 10.58
C ALA A 22 27.03 -10.90 11.63
N GLN A 23 28.26 -11.38 11.53
CA GLN A 23 28.86 -12.31 12.49
C GLN A 23 29.05 -11.65 13.86
N GLU A 24 29.58 -10.42 13.89
CA GLU A 24 29.73 -9.63 15.11
C GLU A 24 28.37 -9.39 15.79
N VAL A 25 27.32 -9.11 15.02
CA VAL A 25 25.95 -9.02 15.56
C VAL A 25 25.49 -10.36 16.13
N MET A 26 25.76 -11.49 15.47
CA MET A 26 25.40 -12.81 15.99
C MET A 26 26.13 -13.15 17.29
N GLU A 27 27.43 -12.85 17.37
CA GLU A 27 28.24 -13.04 18.58
C GLU A 27 27.70 -12.20 19.75
N ARG A 28 27.48 -10.90 19.53
CA ARG A 28 26.91 -10.02 20.57
C ARG A 28 25.44 -10.33 20.88
N LEU A 29 24.69 -10.94 19.95
CA LEU A 29 23.32 -11.41 20.17
C LEU A 29 23.28 -12.61 21.13
N ALA A 30 24.27 -13.50 21.05
CA ALA A 30 24.36 -14.68 21.92
C ALA A 30 24.44 -14.29 23.40
N ASP A 31 25.15 -13.20 23.71
CA ASP A 31 25.33 -12.66 25.06
C ASP A 31 24.25 -11.63 25.47
N SER A 32 23.27 -11.37 24.59
CA SER A 32 22.25 -10.34 24.83
C SER A 32 21.18 -10.76 25.86
N VAL A 33 20.58 -9.78 26.53
CA VAL A 33 19.43 -9.98 27.44
C VAL A 33 18.08 -10.14 26.73
N LEU A 34 18.06 -10.17 25.39
CA LEU A 34 16.83 -10.30 24.60
C LEU A 34 16.14 -11.65 24.82
N GLY A 35 14.81 -11.64 24.88
CA GLY A 35 14.00 -12.86 24.89
C GLY A 35 14.11 -13.64 23.56
N ALA A 36 13.79 -14.94 23.58
CA ALA A 36 13.96 -15.83 22.43
C ALA A 36 13.25 -15.34 21.15
N THR A 37 12.04 -14.80 21.27
CA THR A 37 11.27 -14.26 20.14
C THR A 37 11.90 -12.99 19.56
N ALA A 38 12.39 -12.07 20.39
CA ALA A 38 13.10 -10.88 19.93
C ALA A 38 14.43 -11.24 19.24
N ARG A 39 15.15 -12.27 19.73
CA ARG A 39 16.36 -12.79 19.05
C ARG A 39 16.05 -13.33 17.66
N GLN A 40 14.93 -14.03 17.48
CA GLN A 40 14.50 -14.51 16.15
C GLN A 40 14.26 -13.35 15.17
N TRP A 41 13.71 -12.23 15.62
CA TRP A 41 13.53 -11.03 14.79
C TRP A 41 14.85 -10.43 14.32
N VAL A 42 15.88 -10.39 15.18
CA VAL A 42 17.23 -9.94 14.80
C VAL A 42 17.82 -10.88 13.74
N LEU A 43 17.77 -12.19 13.98
CA LEU A 43 18.29 -13.19 13.04
C LEU A 43 17.57 -13.13 11.68
N ALA A 44 16.25 -13.00 11.69
CA ALA A 44 15.45 -12.86 10.47
C ALA A 44 15.84 -11.60 9.69
N ALA A 45 16.09 -10.47 10.38
CA ALA A 45 16.51 -9.22 9.74
C ALA A 45 17.89 -9.33 9.07
N LEU A 46 18.82 -10.09 9.67
CA LEU A 46 20.12 -10.42 9.09
C LEU A 46 19.99 -11.34 7.86
N HIS A 47 19.06 -12.29 7.90
CA HIS A 47 18.87 -13.27 6.83
C HIS A 47 18.20 -12.66 5.58
N GLY A 48 17.12 -11.89 5.75
CA GLY A 48 16.47 -11.22 4.61
C GLY A 48 14.98 -10.93 4.79
N ASP A 49 14.39 -10.30 3.76
CA ASP A 49 13.01 -9.84 3.78
C ASP A 49 11.98 -10.97 3.95
N ASP A 50 12.26 -12.16 3.40
CA ASP A 50 11.35 -13.31 3.47
C ASP A 50 11.22 -13.85 4.90
N ALA A 51 12.34 -13.95 5.63
CA ALA A 51 12.35 -14.38 7.03
C ALA A 51 11.60 -13.38 7.93
N VAL A 52 11.84 -12.08 7.73
CA VAL A 52 11.12 -11.01 8.44
C VAL A 52 9.62 -11.06 8.14
N ALA A 53 9.24 -11.32 6.89
CA ALA A 53 7.83 -11.43 6.49
C ALA A 53 7.15 -12.68 7.08
N ALA A 54 7.85 -13.80 7.21
CA ALA A 54 7.35 -15.01 7.85
C ALA A 54 7.06 -14.78 9.35
N LEU A 55 8.01 -14.19 10.08
CA LEU A 55 7.77 -13.83 11.49
C LEU A 55 6.62 -12.83 11.65
N ALA A 56 6.46 -11.87 10.72
CA ALA A 56 5.34 -10.93 10.74
C ALA A 56 3.96 -11.61 10.55
N ARG A 57 3.92 -12.81 9.96
CA ARG A 57 2.71 -13.64 9.83
C ARG A 57 2.51 -14.59 11.01
N GLY A 58 3.43 -14.62 11.96
CA GLY A 58 3.42 -15.57 13.08
C GLY A 58 3.95 -16.96 12.72
N GLU A 59 4.64 -17.10 11.58
CA GLU A 59 5.27 -18.36 11.17
C GLU A 59 6.62 -18.54 11.88
N THR A 60 7.01 -19.80 12.15
CA THR A 60 8.35 -20.13 12.63
C THR A 60 9.31 -20.21 11.45
N VAL A 61 10.50 -19.61 11.59
CA VAL A 61 11.55 -19.71 10.58
C VAL A 61 12.68 -20.57 11.17
N ASP A 62 12.79 -21.80 10.68
CA ASP A 62 13.83 -22.75 11.10
C ASP A 62 15.14 -22.50 10.33
N GLY A 63 16.28 -22.79 10.96
CA GLY A 63 17.60 -22.75 10.30
C GLY A 63 18.25 -21.37 10.10
N ILE A 64 17.66 -20.28 10.63
CA ILE A 64 18.19 -18.91 10.40
C ILE A 64 19.65 -18.75 10.84
N ALA A 65 20.04 -19.39 11.95
CA ALA A 65 21.40 -19.29 12.50
C ALA A 65 22.46 -20.05 11.68
N GLU A 66 22.07 -21.09 10.95
CA GLU A 66 22.98 -21.92 10.16
C GLU A 66 23.14 -21.39 8.71
N ASP A 67 22.17 -20.60 8.24
CA ASP A 67 22.04 -20.18 6.84
C ASP A 67 22.17 -18.65 6.64
N VAL A 68 22.79 -17.93 7.59
CA VAL A 68 23.20 -16.53 7.37
C VAL A 68 24.21 -16.54 6.22
N ARG A 69 23.71 -16.26 5.01
CA ARG A 69 24.48 -16.31 3.78
C ARG A 69 25.68 -15.39 3.91
N THR A 70 26.87 -15.99 4.03
CA THR A 70 28.11 -15.27 3.78
C THR A 70 28.00 -14.73 2.35
N PRO A 71 28.15 -13.41 2.13
CA PRO A 71 28.10 -12.88 0.79
C PRO A 71 29.16 -13.60 -0.08
N PRO A 72 28.89 -13.82 -1.37
CA PRO A 72 29.86 -14.45 -2.24
C PRO A 72 31.18 -13.67 -2.20
N PRO A 73 32.34 -14.35 -2.17
CA PRO A 73 33.64 -13.68 -2.10
C PRO A 73 33.76 -12.71 -3.29
N ARG A 74 34.07 -11.46 -3.00
CA ARG A 74 34.24 -10.44 -4.05
C ARG A 74 35.41 -10.79 -4.95
N PRO A 75 35.36 -10.45 -6.25
CA PRO A 75 36.53 -10.54 -7.11
C PRO A 75 37.66 -9.69 -6.51
N GLN A 76 38.79 -10.33 -6.21
CA GLN A 76 39.97 -9.63 -5.74
C GLN A 76 40.63 -8.94 -6.93
N PHE A 77 40.60 -7.62 -6.92
CA PHE A 77 41.35 -6.82 -7.88
C PHE A 77 42.74 -6.56 -7.32
N GLY A 78 43.77 -6.81 -8.13
CA GLY A 78 45.08 -6.20 -7.90
C GLY A 78 44.92 -4.68 -7.85
N ARG A 79 45.82 -4.00 -7.14
CA ARG A 79 45.78 -2.53 -7.09
C ARG A 79 46.07 -1.98 -8.48
N GLY A 80 45.16 -1.14 -8.99
CA GLY A 80 45.26 -0.55 -10.32
C GLY A 80 45.79 0.88 -10.29
N TYR A 81 46.75 1.20 -11.15
CA TYR A 81 47.29 2.54 -11.36
C TYR A 81 46.90 3.07 -12.75
N LEU A 82 46.65 4.37 -12.88
CA LEU A 82 46.31 4.99 -14.14
C LEU A 82 47.60 5.30 -14.92
N GLY A 83 47.84 4.61 -16.03
CA GLY A 83 49.05 4.81 -16.85
C GLY A 83 48.86 5.81 -17.98
N ARG A 84 47.67 5.86 -18.58
CA ARG A 84 47.38 6.74 -19.72
C ARG A 84 45.92 7.16 -19.74
N ILE A 85 45.67 8.40 -20.18
CA ILE A 85 44.36 8.87 -20.64
C ILE A 85 44.52 9.35 -22.08
N GLU A 86 43.68 8.86 -22.98
CA GLU A 86 43.61 9.26 -24.38
C GLU A 86 42.19 9.75 -24.69
N VAL A 87 42.09 10.91 -25.35
CA VAL A 87 40.82 11.60 -25.56
C VAL A 87 40.76 12.18 -26.96
N GLN A 88 39.65 11.96 -27.66
CA GLN A 88 39.34 12.59 -28.94
C GLN A 88 37.85 12.90 -29.07
N GLY A 89 37.51 14.01 -29.74
CA GLY A 89 36.14 14.42 -30.02
C GLY A 89 35.28 14.65 -28.78
N PHE A 90 35.89 14.87 -27.61
CA PHE A 90 35.23 14.88 -26.32
C PHE A 90 35.43 16.23 -25.62
N ARG A 91 34.33 16.91 -25.31
CA ARG A 91 34.29 18.19 -24.57
C ARG A 91 35.23 19.21 -25.20
N GLY A 92 36.22 19.71 -24.45
CA GLY A 92 37.18 20.70 -24.93
C GLY A 92 38.29 20.16 -25.84
N ILE A 93 38.35 18.84 -26.07
CA ILE A 93 39.43 18.16 -26.79
C ILE A 93 38.90 17.70 -28.16
N GLY A 94 39.50 18.21 -29.23
CA GLY A 94 39.15 17.90 -30.61
C GLY A 94 39.93 16.70 -31.14
N ARG A 95 41.11 16.96 -31.73
CA ARG A 95 42.02 15.90 -32.21
C ARG A 95 42.54 15.02 -31.07
N PRO A 96 43.02 13.79 -31.37
CA PRO A 96 43.53 12.87 -30.35
C PRO A 96 44.62 13.50 -29.50
N ALA A 97 44.40 13.50 -28.19
CA ALA A 97 45.34 14.00 -27.19
C ALA A 97 45.59 12.94 -26.12
N VAL A 98 46.85 12.79 -25.72
CA VAL A 98 47.31 11.73 -24.81
C VAL A 98 47.99 12.36 -23.61
N LEU A 99 47.75 11.77 -22.44
CA LEU A 99 48.41 12.13 -21.19
C LEU A 99 48.86 10.85 -20.48
N ASP A 100 50.18 10.65 -20.44
CA ASP A 100 50.83 9.54 -19.75
C ASP A 100 51.24 9.88 -18.32
N PHE A 101 51.14 8.88 -17.44
CA PHE A 101 51.53 8.94 -16.03
C PHE A 101 52.45 7.76 -15.69
N PRO A 102 53.42 7.95 -14.79
CA PRO A 102 54.16 6.82 -14.22
C PRO A 102 53.18 5.96 -13.38
N PRO A 103 53.06 4.65 -13.65
CA PRO A 103 52.25 3.77 -12.81
C PRO A 103 52.95 3.60 -11.45
N GLY A 104 52.20 3.78 -10.37
CA GLY A 104 52.70 3.68 -9.00
C GLY A 104 52.48 4.95 -8.16
N PRO A 105 52.81 4.91 -6.87
CA PRO A 105 52.68 6.07 -5.97
C PRO A 105 53.47 7.28 -6.46
N GLY A 106 52.86 8.46 -6.36
CA GLY A 106 53.48 9.73 -6.67
C GLY A 106 52.45 10.84 -6.85
N LEU A 107 52.90 12.09 -6.81
CA LEU A 107 52.05 13.25 -7.08
C LEU A 107 52.36 13.82 -8.46
N THR A 108 51.36 13.88 -9.34
CA THR A 108 51.42 14.56 -10.63
C THR A 108 50.44 15.73 -10.65
N VAL A 109 50.92 16.92 -11.01
CA VAL A 109 50.10 18.15 -11.10
C VAL A 109 50.10 18.66 -12.53
N ILE A 110 48.92 18.71 -13.14
CA ILE A 110 48.68 19.23 -14.49
C ILE A 110 48.09 20.65 -14.38
N VAL A 111 48.87 21.64 -14.80
CA VAL A 111 48.57 23.06 -14.65
C VAL A 111 48.25 23.67 -16.01
N GLY A 112 47.23 24.52 -16.08
CA GLY A 112 46.94 25.25 -17.33
C GLY A 112 45.82 26.26 -17.18
N ARG A 113 45.67 27.18 -18.13
CA ARG A 113 44.63 28.22 -18.11
C ARG A 113 43.21 27.64 -18.10
N ASN A 114 42.23 28.42 -17.65
CA ASN A 114 40.83 28.02 -17.74
C ASN A 114 40.44 27.71 -19.20
N GLY A 115 39.74 26.59 -19.40
CA GLY A 115 39.38 26.10 -20.73
C GLY A 115 40.47 25.35 -21.49
N SER A 116 41.61 25.01 -20.88
CA SER A 116 42.73 24.27 -21.52
C SER A 116 42.53 22.77 -21.72
N GLY A 117 41.38 22.19 -21.32
CA GLY A 117 41.11 20.76 -21.45
C GLY A 117 41.38 19.90 -20.20
N LYS A 118 41.83 20.50 -19.09
CA LYS A 118 42.05 19.84 -17.78
C LYS A 118 40.87 18.98 -17.30
N SER A 119 39.73 19.63 -17.04
CA SER A 119 38.50 18.94 -16.63
C SER A 119 38.00 17.99 -17.70
N SER A 120 38.31 18.22 -18.99
CA SER A 120 37.97 17.26 -20.06
C SER A 120 38.75 15.96 -19.94
N PHE A 121 40.03 15.97 -19.55
CA PHE A 121 40.80 14.75 -19.26
C PHE A 121 40.28 14.04 -18.00
N ALA A 122 40.02 14.77 -16.91
CA ALA A 122 39.47 14.18 -15.68
C ALA A 122 38.08 13.54 -15.91
N GLU A 123 37.17 14.29 -16.57
CA GLU A 123 35.84 13.80 -16.96
C GLU A 123 35.93 12.61 -17.92
N ALA A 124 36.90 12.59 -18.85
CA ALA A 124 37.10 11.49 -19.79
C ALA A 124 37.55 10.21 -19.08
N ALA A 125 38.50 10.31 -18.15
CA ALA A 125 38.95 9.16 -17.37
C ALA A 125 37.83 8.59 -16.48
N GLN A 126 37.06 9.46 -15.83
CA GLN A 126 35.89 9.04 -15.06
C GLN A 126 34.82 8.39 -15.96
N ALA A 127 34.53 8.98 -17.12
CA ALA A 127 33.55 8.45 -18.06
C ALA A 127 33.97 7.09 -18.61
N ALA A 128 35.25 6.89 -18.94
CA ALA A 128 35.80 5.62 -19.41
C ALA A 128 35.46 4.48 -18.43
N LEU A 129 35.74 4.68 -17.14
CA LEU A 129 35.58 3.65 -16.11
C LEU A 129 34.14 3.49 -15.58
N THR A 130 33.41 4.58 -15.37
CA THR A 130 32.08 4.52 -14.71
C THR A 130 30.92 4.41 -15.71
N GLY A 131 31.15 4.83 -16.96
CA GLY A 131 30.08 4.97 -17.96
C GLY A 131 29.03 6.00 -17.69
N ARG A 132 29.28 6.84 -16.71
CA ARG A 132 28.46 7.98 -16.36
C ARG A 132 29.38 9.18 -16.21
N ASN A 133 28.78 10.34 -16.22
CA ASN A 133 29.43 11.54 -15.74
C ASN A 133 28.46 12.20 -14.77
N PRO A 134 28.82 12.35 -13.48
CA PRO A 134 27.95 12.92 -12.45
C PRO A 134 27.44 14.34 -12.78
N ARG A 135 28.16 15.06 -13.65
CA ARG A 135 27.74 16.37 -14.16
C ARG A 135 26.58 16.26 -15.15
N TRP A 136 26.55 15.22 -15.99
CA TRP A 136 25.53 15.07 -17.03
C TRP A 136 24.22 14.47 -16.50
N ASP A 137 24.31 13.57 -15.52
CA ASP A 137 23.13 12.97 -14.87
C ASP A 137 22.29 14.02 -14.11
N ALA A 138 22.89 15.15 -13.74
CA ALA A 138 22.26 16.23 -12.98
C ALA A 138 21.82 17.44 -13.84
N MET A 139 22.10 17.45 -15.16
CA MET A 139 21.91 18.63 -16.01
C MET A 139 20.59 18.66 -16.83
N PRO A 140 19.95 19.84 -17.00
CA PRO A 140 18.79 20.02 -17.90
C PRO A 140 19.10 19.61 -19.34
N ALA A 141 18.05 19.29 -20.12
CA ALA A 141 18.17 18.72 -21.46
C ALA A 141 19.11 19.48 -22.43
N ALA A 142 19.12 20.81 -22.38
CA ALA A 142 19.93 21.66 -23.26
C ALA A 142 21.46 21.56 -23.04
N TRP A 143 21.91 21.05 -21.89
CA TRP A 143 23.34 20.84 -21.60
C TRP A 143 23.83 19.43 -21.95
N ARG A 144 22.90 18.51 -22.28
CA ARG A 144 23.23 17.15 -22.74
C ARG A 144 23.75 17.11 -24.18
N ASP A 145 23.81 18.25 -24.86
CA ASP A 145 24.32 18.37 -26.23
C ASP A 145 25.78 18.88 -26.27
N GLY A 146 26.33 19.33 -25.14
CA GLY A 146 27.68 19.93 -25.03
C GLY A 146 28.81 18.97 -24.63
N TRP A 147 28.67 17.67 -24.89
CA TRP A 147 29.69 16.65 -24.58
C TRP A 147 30.58 16.30 -25.78
N ARG A 148 30.08 16.47 -27.01
CA ARG A 148 30.89 16.35 -28.23
C ARG A 148 31.70 17.62 -28.44
N ASN A 149 32.92 17.46 -28.94
CA ASN A 149 33.72 18.62 -29.34
C ASN A 149 33.12 19.26 -30.60
N LEU A 150 33.12 20.58 -30.67
CA LEU A 150 32.57 21.33 -31.81
C LEU A 150 33.53 21.44 -33.00
N HIS A 151 34.81 21.14 -32.80
CA HIS A 151 35.88 21.29 -33.78
C HIS A 151 36.38 19.95 -34.33
N PHE A 152 35.72 18.84 -33.97
CA PHE A 152 36.08 17.48 -34.39
C PHE A 152 34.83 16.60 -34.47
N ASP A 153 34.47 16.20 -35.69
CA ASP A 153 33.25 15.46 -36.02
C ASP A 153 33.49 14.01 -36.47
N ASP A 154 34.76 13.59 -36.63
CA ASP A 154 35.12 12.23 -37.06
C ASP A 154 34.64 11.15 -36.07
N SER A 155 35.08 11.23 -34.81
CA SER A 155 34.69 10.28 -33.77
C SER A 155 34.87 10.85 -32.36
N THR A 156 34.05 10.39 -31.42
CA THR A 156 34.20 10.70 -30.00
C THR A 156 34.57 9.44 -29.24
N GLU A 157 35.77 9.42 -28.69
CA GLU A 157 36.34 8.28 -27.99
C GLU A 157 37.18 8.73 -26.81
N VAL A 158 37.09 8.00 -25.70
CA VAL A 158 37.96 8.16 -24.53
C VAL A 158 38.50 6.79 -24.13
N SER A 159 39.78 6.74 -23.82
CA SER A 159 40.48 5.51 -23.45
C SER A 159 41.34 5.76 -22.21
N VAL A 160 41.40 4.77 -21.31
CA VAL A 160 42.32 4.77 -20.17
C VAL A 160 43.06 3.45 -20.07
N ASP A 161 44.35 3.52 -19.76
CA ASP A 161 45.18 2.34 -19.50
C ASP A 161 45.33 2.17 -17.98
N LEU A 162 44.89 1.03 -17.46
CA LEU A 162 45.03 0.63 -16.08
C LEU A 162 46.14 -0.41 -15.95
N HIS A 163 47.15 -0.11 -15.14
CA HIS A 163 48.20 -1.07 -14.75
C HIS A 163 47.80 -1.72 -13.43
N MET A 164 47.38 -2.97 -13.47
CA MET A 164 47.05 -3.74 -12.28
C MET A 164 48.30 -4.42 -11.74
N ASP A 165 48.45 -4.45 -10.42
CA ASP A 165 49.53 -5.19 -9.77
C ASP A 165 49.50 -6.68 -10.19
N GLY A 166 50.62 -7.17 -10.71
CA GLY A 166 50.79 -8.54 -11.18
C GLY A 166 50.57 -8.76 -12.68
N ASP A 167 50.02 -7.78 -13.41
CA ASP A 167 49.82 -7.89 -14.86
C ASP A 167 51.10 -7.59 -15.66
N VAL A 168 51.28 -8.30 -16.78
CA VAL A 168 52.40 -8.12 -17.71
C VAL A 168 52.29 -6.89 -18.61
N GLY A 169 51.15 -6.18 -18.58
CA GLY A 169 50.85 -5.02 -19.41
C GLY A 169 49.58 -4.30 -18.95
N PRO A 170 49.20 -3.18 -19.58
CA PRO A 170 48.00 -2.45 -19.21
C PRO A 170 46.72 -3.16 -19.67
N THR A 171 45.66 -3.03 -18.87
CA THR A 171 44.29 -3.23 -19.30
C THR A 171 43.75 -1.92 -19.86
N ARG A 172 43.41 -1.89 -21.15
CA ARG A 172 42.85 -0.70 -21.81
C ARG A 172 41.33 -0.72 -21.71
N VAL A 173 40.76 0.36 -21.19
CA VAL A 173 39.32 0.60 -21.14
C VAL A 173 38.98 1.70 -22.12
N THR A 174 38.19 1.39 -23.13
CA THR A 174 37.80 2.32 -24.19
C THR A 174 36.31 2.55 -24.21
N ARG A 175 35.89 3.79 -24.42
CA ARG A 175 34.50 4.17 -24.67
C ARG A 175 34.37 4.98 -25.93
N VAL A 176 33.41 4.55 -26.76
CA VAL A 176 33.08 5.18 -28.04
C VAL A 176 31.61 5.58 -28.04
N TRP A 177 31.31 6.77 -28.56
CA TRP A 177 29.93 7.21 -28.75
C TRP A 177 29.55 7.24 -30.23
N THR A 178 28.56 6.42 -30.60
CA THR A 178 28.14 6.25 -32.00
C THR A 178 26.86 7.01 -32.37
N GLY A 179 26.21 7.68 -31.42
CA GLY A 179 24.97 8.44 -31.66
C GLY A 179 24.92 9.77 -30.93
N ASP A 180 23.90 10.58 -31.19
CA ASP A 180 23.83 11.98 -30.70
C ASP A 180 23.60 12.08 -29.18
N SER A 181 23.05 11.02 -28.59
CA SER A 181 22.89 10.95 -27.14
C SER A 181 24.21 10.55 -26.46
N VAL A 182 24.50 11.20 -25.34
CA VAL A 182 25.57 10.79 -24.43
C VAL A 182 25.40 9.35 -23.89
N ARG A 183 24.16 8.82 -23.95
CA ARG A 183 23.83 7.43 -23.58
C ARG A 183 24.17 6.41 -24.67
N SER A 184 24.59 6.84 -25.87
CA SER A 184 25.03 5.95 -26.95
C SER A 184 26.40 5.31 -26.71
N ALA A 185 27.06 5.65 -25.59
CA ALA A 185 28.37 5.14 -25.21
C ALA A 185 28.40 3.60 -25.18
N ARG A 186 29.36 3.00 -25.88
CA ARG A 186 29.71 1.59 -25.75
C ARG A 186 31.09 1.50 -25.11
N GLY A 187 31.23 0.61 -24.12
CA GLY A 187 32.46 0.38 -23.39
C GLY A 187 33.06 -0.99 -23.69
N GLU A 188 34.33 -0.99 -24.06
CA GLU A 188 35.14 -2.16 -24.36
C GLU A 188 36.37 -2.18 -23.45
N VAL A 189 36.82 -3.38 -23.10
CA VAL A 189 38.01 -3.62 -22.31
C VAL A 189 38.91 -4.58 -23.06
N VAL A 190 40.16 -4.20 -23.25
CA VAL A 190 41.21 -5.04 -23.82
C VAL A 190 42.19 -5.39 -22.71
N SER A 191 42.22 -6.67 -22.33
CA SER A 191 43.15 -7.19 -21.31
C SER A 191 44.61 -7.21 -21.81
N PRO A 192 45.60 -7.41 -20.93
CA PRO A 192 47.01 -7.50 -21.33
C PRO A 192 47.29 -8.64 -22.33
N SER A 193 46.44 -9.67 -22.33
CA SER A 193 46.49 -10.80 -23.26
C SER A 193 45.94 -10.50 -24.66
N GLY A 194 45.39 -9.29 -24.87
CA GLY A 194 44.71 -8.89 -26.10
C GLY A 194 43.26 -9.37 -26.21
N MET A 195 42.72 -10.07 -25.19
CA MET A 195 41.30 -10.44 -25.18
C MET A 195 40.42 -9.21 -24.93
N THR A 196 39.41 -9.05 -25.78
CA THR A 196 38.34 -8.06 -25.68
C THR A 196 37.17 -8.58 -24.85
N ALA A 197 36.66 -7.76 -23.94
CA ALA A 197 35.42 -8.01 -23.21
C ALA A 197 34.60 -6.72 -23.01
N PRO A 198 33.27 -6.82 -22.75
CA PRO A 198 32.47 -5.64 -22.41
C PRO A 198 32.84 -5.09 -21.03
N LEU A 199 32.85 -3.77 -20.82
CA LEU A 199 33.30 -3.17 -19.54
C LEU A 199 32.73 -3.79 -18.26
N ARG A 200 31.45 -4.17 -18.25
CA ARG A 200 30.80 -4.82 -17.11
C ARG A 200 31.52 -6.09 -16.64
N SER A 201 32.32 -6.75 -17.50
CA SER A 201 33.10 -7.92 -17.12
C SER A 201 34.23 -7.62 -16.15
N LEU A 202 34.69 -6.36 -16.07
CA LEU A 202 35.66 -5.94 -15.06
C LEU A 202 35.05 -5.82 -13.66
N GLY A 203 33.72 -5.75 -13.51
CA GLY A 203 33.08 -5.71 -12.19
C GLY A 203 33.49 -4.53 -11.29
N LEU A 204 34.06 -3.45 -11.84
CA LEU A 204 34.55 -2.30 -11.07
C LEU A 204 33.43 -1.36 -10.58
N ASP A 205 32.23 -1.44 -11.16
CA ASP A 205 31.09 -0.56 -10.83
C ASP A 205 30.81 -0.41 -9.32
N PRO A 206 30.66 -1.49 -8.51
CA PRO A 206 30.44 -1.37 -7.07
C PRO A 206 31.62 -0.71 -6.34
N GLU A 207 32.85 -0.99 -6.77
CA GLU A 207 34.05 -0.44 -6.13
C GLU A 207 34.27 1.04 -6.51
N LEU A 208 33.97 1.43 -7.76
CA LEU A 208 33.98 2.83 -8.21
C LEU A 208 32.99 3.68 -7.41
N ALA A 209 31.81 3.12 -7.08
CA ALA A 209 30.83 3.78 -6.24
C ALA A 209 31.28 3.88 -4.77
N ARG A 210 31.93 2.85 -4.23
CA ARG A 210 32.43 2.79 -2.84
C ARG A 210 33.62 3.74 -2.60
N TYR A 211 34.66 3.60 -3.40
CA TYR A 211 35.94 4.29 -3.18
C TYR A 211 36.02 5.65 -3.88
N ARG A 212 35.25 5.88 -4.95
CA ARG A 212 35.18 7.15 -5.72
C ARG A 212 36.58 7.74 -6.02
N PRO A 213 37.37 7.13 -6.92
CA PRO A 213 38.73 7.59 -7.24
C PRO A 213 38.80 8.87 -8.08
N PHE A 214 37.66 9.52 -8.34
CA PHE A 214 37.56 10.79 -9.04
C PHE A 214 36.84 11.78 -8.13
N LEU A 215 37.46 12.93 -7.86
CA LEU A 215 36.89 14.00 -7.06
C LEU A 215 37.03 15.32 -7.84
N SER A 216 35.90 15.82 -8.33
CA SER A 216 35.79 17.16 -8.90
C SER A 216 35.35 18.19 -7.87
N TYR A 217 35.60 19.47 -8.15
CA TYR A 217 35.08 20.58 -7.34
C TYR A 217 33.58 20.46 -7.04
N ASP A 218 32.76 20.25 -8.07
CA ASP A 218 31.30 20.13 -7.93
C ASP A 218 30.88 18.94 -7.05
N GLU A 219 31.66 17.87 -7.02
CA GLU A 219 31.39 16.70 -6.17
C GLU A 219 31.79 16.98 -4.72
N LEU A 220 32.91 17.65 -4.47
CA LEU A 220 33.35 18.04 -3.13
C LEU A 220 32.34 18.99 -2.47
N GLY A 221 31.84 19.98 -3.23
CA GLY A 221 30.79 20.90 -2.78
C GLY A 221 29.48 20.20 -2.40
N ARG A 222 28.99 19.29 -3.25
CA ARG A 222 27.71 18.57 -3.06
C ARG A 222 27.74 17.54 -1.94
N THR A 223 28.90 16.94 -1.68
CA THR A 223 29.10 15.86 -0.72
C THR A 223 28.77 16.29 0.71
N VAL A 224 28.95 17.58 1.04
CA VAL A 224 28.70 18.09 2.40
C VAL A 224 27.49 19.07 2.48
N THR A 225 27.08 19.75 1.40
CA THR A 225 25.97 20.74 1.43
C THR A 225 24.62 20.25 0.92
N GLY A 226 24.58 19.29 -0.03
CA GLY A 226 23.37 19.04 -0.83
C GLY A 226 22.82 17.62 -0.80
N ARG A 227 23.67 16.60 -0.56
CA ARG A 227 23.25 15.18 -0.54
C ARG A 227 23.92 14.42 0.61
N ALA A 228 23.63 14.86 1.84
CA ALA A 228 24.19 14.25 3.06
C ALA A 228 23.94 12.73 3.18
N VAL A 229 22.91 12.21 2.49
CA VAL A 229 22.59 10.78 2.38
C VAL A 229 23.62 10.01 1.53
N GLU A 230 24.07 10.57 0.40
CA GLU A 230 25.02 9.88 -0.49
C GLU A 230 26.38 9.67 0.19
N LEU A 231 26.87 10.69 0.91
CA LEU A 231 28.10 10.56 1.68
C LEU A 231 27.95 9.56 2.82
N TYR A 232 26.82 9.60 3.54
CA TYR A 232 26.49 8.59 4.56
C TYR A 232 26.55 7.18 3.96
N ASP A 233 25.92 6.95 2.81
CA ASP A 233 25.85 5.63 2.17
C ASP A 233 27.24 5.18 1.68
N THR A 234 28.02 6.11 1.15
CA THR A 234 29.39 5.85 0.70
C THR A 234 30.29 5.43 1.85
N ILE A 235 30.27 6.17 2.96
CA ILE A 235 31.04 5.82 4.17
C ILE A 235 30.51 4.52 4.80
N THR A 236 29.19 4.34 4.86
CA THR A 236 28.59 3.09 5.34
C THR A 236 29.09 1.89 4.53
N ALA A 237 29.13 2.01 3.21
CA ALA A 237 29.64 0.96 2.32
C ALA A 237 31.16 0.75 2.49
N LEU A 238 31.93 1.83 2.60
CA LEU A 238 33.37 1.81 2.87
C LEU A 238 33.69 1.00 4.14
N LEU A 239 32.93 1.20 5.21
CA LEU A 239 33.10 0.56 6.51
C LEU A 239 32.52 -0.87 6.60
N GLY A 240 31.98 -1.43 5.51
CA GLY A 240 31.39 -2.79 5.52
C GLY A 240 29.99 -2.86 6.16
N LEU A 241 29.39 -1.73 6.53
CA LEU A 241 28.18 -1.67 7.36
C LEU A 241 26.86 -1.73 6.57
N THR A 242 26.90 -2.00 5.26
CA THR A 242 25.71 -2.01 4.40
C THR A 242 24.70 -3.07 4.81
N GLY A 243 25.17 -4.28 5.13
CA GLY A 243 24.30 -5.39 5.57
C GLY A 243 23.57 -5.08 6.88
N LEU A 244 24.30 -4.52 7.84
CA LEU A 244 23.76 -4.07 9.12
C LEU A 244 22.70 -2.97 8.95
N ALA A 245 23.00 -1.95 8.13
CA ALA A 245 22.06 -0.88 7.85
C ALA A 245 20.80 -1.38 7.13
N GLU A 246 20.90 -2.42 6.30
CA GLU A 246 19.75 -3.06 5.67
C GLU A 246 18.93 -3.88 6.67
N ALA A 247 19.57 -4.64 7.57
CA ALA A 247 18.87 -5.36 8.63
C ALA A 247 18.06 -4.40 9.54
N GLU A 248 18.66 -3.27 9.97
CA GLU A 248 17.95 -2.21 10.70
C GLU A 248 16.72 -1.70 9.91
N ARG A 249 16.88 -1.47 8.59
CA ARG A 249 15.78 -1.00 7.72
C ARG A 249 14.65 -2.01 7.61
N ARG A 250 14.96 -3.30 7.39
CA ARG A 250 13.96 -4.37 7.29
C ARG A 250 13.13 -4.48 8.55
N LEU A 251 13.79 -4.46 9.70
CA LEU A 251 13.14 -4.57 11.00
C LEU A 251 12.28 -3.33 11.30
N ALA A 252 12.80 -2.12 11.05
CA ALA A 252 12.03 -0.88 11.17
C ALA A 252 10.77 -0.89 10.29
N LYS A 253 10.88 -1.36 9.05
CA LYS A 253 9.76 -1.50 8.12
C LYS A 253 8.74 -2.57 8.58
N ALA A 254 9.19 -3.62 9.25
CA ALA A 254 8.30 -4.62 9.84
C ALA A 254 7.51 -4.03 11.00
N CYS A 255 8.18 -3.34 11.94
CA CYS A 255 7.53 -2.67 13.06
C CYS A 255 6.50 -1.61 12.59
N ASP A 256 6.85 -0.77 11.60
CA ASP A 256 5.92 0.22 11.04
C ASP A 256 4.67 -0.44 10.41
N ARG A 257 4.85 -1.56 9.69
CA ARG A 257 3.72 -2.32 9.12
C ARG A 257 2.82 -2.94 10.20
N LEU A 258 3.42 -3.57 11.20
CA LEU A 258 2.69 -4.17 12.32
C LEU A 258 1.95 -3.11 13.15
N ALA A 259 2.58 -1.96 13.42
CA ALA A 259 1.94 -0.83 14.09
C ALA A 259 0.75 -0.28 13.29
N LYS A 260 0.87 -0.14 11.97
CA LYS A 260 -0.25 0.26 11.10
C LYS A 260 -1.41 -0.73 11.12
N LEU A 261 -1.12 -2.04 11.15
CA LEU A 261 -2.14 -3.09 11.28
C LEU A 261 -2.83 -3.04 12.65
N ARG A 262 -2.08 -2.88 13.73
CA ARG A 262 -2.59 -2.70 15.09
C ARG A 262 -3.55 -1.51 15.20
N ASP A 263 -3.20 -0.39 14.57
CA ASP A 263 -3.95 0.87 14.71
C ASP A 263 -5.15 1.00 13.76
N ARG A 264 -5.24 0.16 12.72
CA ARG A 264 -6.25 0.24 11.66
C ARG A 264 -7.69 0.21 12.19
N PRO A 265 -8.11 -0.73 13.05
CA PRO A 265 -9.51 -0.82 13.51
C PRO A 265 -9.96 0.42 14.28
N GLY A 266 -9.04 1.05 15.03
CA GLY A 266 -9.33 2.26 15.80
C GLY A 266 -9.62 3.49 14.93
N ARG A 267 -9.06 3.55 13.70
CA ARG A 267 -9.33 4.64 12.75
C ARG A 267 -10.75 4.57 12.21
N ASP A 268 -11.22 3.37 11.91
CA ASP A 268 -12.51 3.14 11.25
C ASP A 268 -13.68 2.99 12.25
N LEU A 269 -13.38 2.71 13.52
CA LEU A 269 -14.38 2.45 14.57
C LEU A 269 -15.40 3.59 14.73
N SER A 270 -14.95 4.84 14.73
CA SER A 270 -15.85 6.00 14.93
C SER A 270 -16.87 6.17 13.80
N TYR A 271 -16.41 6.00 12.55
CA TYR A 271 -17.26 6.01 11.37
C TYR A 271 -18.27 4.85 11.39
N LEU A 272 -17.78 3.65 11.74
CA LEU A 272 -18.58 2.45 11.82
C LEU A 272 -19.72 2.59 12.85
N VAL A 273 -19.40 3.03 14.08
CA VAL A 273 -20.39 3.27 15.14
C VAL A 273 -21.44 4.31 14.71
N SER A 274 -21.03 5.39 14.04
CA SER A 274 -21.97 6.40 13.54
C SER A 274 -22.96 5.82 12.52
N ARG A 275 -22.49 4.93 11.64
CA ARG A 275 -23.33 4.23 10.65
C ARG A 275 -24.34 3.30 11.31
N PHE A 276 -23.90 2.50 12.30
CA PHE A 276 -24.77 1.59 13.03
C PHE A 276 -25.85 2.32 13.84
N LYS A 277 -25.51 3.42 14.51
CA LYS A 277 -26.50 4.26 15.24
C LYS A 277 -27.54 4.93 14.35
N GLY A 278 -27.24 5.11 13.05
CA GLY A 278 -28.17 5.69 12.07
C GLY A 278 -29.09 4.67 11.39
N ALA A 279 -28.87 3.38 11.62
CA ALA A 279 -29.67 2.31 11.02
C ALA A 279 -30.88 1.96 11.90
N THR A 280 -31.96 1.51 11.27
CA THR A 280 -33.21 1.11 11.95
C THR A 280 -33.25 -0.37 12.34
N ASP A 281 -32.23 -1.15 11.97
CA ASP A 281 -32.17 -2.59 12.25
C ASP A 281 -31.76 -2.85 13.71
N PRO A 282 -32.48 -3.71 14.47
CA PRO A 282 -32.13 -4.03 15.86
C PRO A 282 -30.73 -4.62 16.04
N ARG A 283 -30.22 -5.35 15.05
CA ARG A 283 -28.85 -5.89 15.04
C ARG A 283 -27.82 -4.77 14.98
N ALA A 284 -28.14 -3.68 14.27
CA ALA A 284 -27.26 -2.52 14.18
C ALA A 284 -27.13 -1.78 15.52
N GLU A 285 -28.24 -1.62 16.24
CA GLU A 285 -28.24 -1.07 17.60
C GLU A 285 -27.37 -1.92 18.54
N ARG A 286 -27.58 -3.23 18.54
CA ARG A 286 -26.79 -4.16 19.37
C ARG A 286 -25.31 -4.21 19.00
N ALA A 287 -24.97 -4.10 17.71
CA ALA A 287 -23.59 -3.98 17.25
C ALA A 287 -22.95 -2.67 17.75
N ALA A 288 -23.67 -1.54 17.68
CA ALA A 288 -23.18 -0.26 18.20
C ALA A 288 -22.94 -0.30 19.72
N GLU A 289 -23.82 -0.93 20.50
CA GLU A 289 -23.62 -1.13 21.94
C GLU A 289 -22.32 -1.89 22.23
N LEU A 290 -22.10 -3.03 21.56
CA LEU A 290 -20.89 -3.84 21.74
C LEU A 290 -19.62 -3.12 21.28
N LEU A 291 -19.69 -2.35 20.19
CA LEU A 291 -18.55 -1.57 19.68
C LEU A 291 -18.18 -0.37 20.57
N THR A 292 -19.09 0.09 21.43
CA THR A 292 -18.87 1.20 22.37
C THR A 292 -18.64 0.76 23.81
N ALA A 293 -18.64 -0.55 24.07
CA ALA A 293 -18.34 -1.11 25.37
C ALA A 293 -16.85 -0.90 25.76
N GLU A 294 -16.57 -0.96 27.06
CA GLU A 294 -15.19 -0.85 27.60
C GLU A 294 -14.27 -1.97 27.08
N SER A 295 -14.84 -3.16 26.83
CA SER A 295 -14.18 -4.27 26.14
C SER A 295 -15.07 -4.76 24.99
N ILE A 296 -14.48 -4.85 23.80
CA ILE A 296 -15.20 -5.25 22.58
C ILE A 296 -15.12 -6.78 22.45
N ASP A 297 -16.29 -7.44 22.50
CA ASP A 297 -16.41 -8.88 22.30
C ASP A 297 -16.56 -9.20 20.80
N LEU A 298 -15.44 -9.56 20.17
CA LEU A 298 -15.37 -9.85 18.73
C LEU A 298 -16.21 -11.07 18.32
N GLU A 299 -16.36 -12.07 19.19
CA GLU A 299 -17.13 -13.27 18.86
C GLU A 299 -18.63 -12.99 18.88
N ARG A 300 -19.12 -12.20 19.84
CA ARG A 300 -20.51 -11.72 19.82
C ARG A 300 -20.80 -10.86 18.60
N LEU A 301 -19.88 -9.98 18.21
CA LEU A 301 -20.04 -9.17 16.99
C LEU A 301 -20.05 -10.04 15.73
N ALA A 302 -19.22 -11.09 15.67
CA ALA A 302 -19.20 -12.03 14.55
C ALA A 302 -20.53 -12.78 14.41
N VAL A 303 -21.15 -13.19 15.52
CA VAL A 303 -22.49 -13.79 15.52
C VAL A 303 -23.53 -12.83 14.96
N ILE A 304 -23.48 -11.55 15.34
CA ILE A 304 -24.40 -10.53 14.81
C ILE A 304 -24.18 -10.33 13.31
N ALA A 305 -22.92 -10.18 12.87
CA ALA A 305 -22.58 -9.99 11.46
C ALA A 305 -23.01 -11.18 10.59
N ALA A 306 -22.94 -12.40 11.11
CA ALA A 306 -23.35 -13.62 10.40
C ALA A 306 -24.87 -13.83 10.36
N ASP A 307 -25.67 -13.02 11.08
CA ASP A 307 -27.12 -13.12 11.08
C ASP A 307 -27.70 -12.60 9.75
N ASP A 308 -28.05 -13.53 8.86
CA ASP A 308 -28.73 -13.30 7.58
C ASP A 308 -30.26 -13.39 7.69
N GLY A 309 -30.79 -13.51 8.91
CA GLY A 309 -32.20 -13.63 9.19
C GLY A 309 -33.00 -12.34 8.95
N PRO A 310 -34.34 -12.43 8.94
CA PRO A 310 -35.18 -11.25 8.91
C PRO A 310 -35.08 -10.47 10.23
N ALA A 311 -35.08 -9.13 10.15
CA ALA A 311 -35.10 -8.26 11.33
C ALA A 311 -36.28 -8.54 12.27
N ASP A 312 -37.43 -8.95 11.72
CA ASP A 312 -38.61 -9.37 12.48
C ASP A 312 -39.22 -10.66 11.88
N PRO A 313 -38.94 -11.84 12.48
CA PRO A 313 -39.47 -13.11 12.02
C PRO A 313 -41.01 -13.18 12.02
N ALA A 314 -41.68 -12.54 12.99
CA ALA A 314 -43.13 -12.55 13.10
C ALA A 314 -43.77 -11.76 11.97
N ARG A 315 -43.22 -10.59 11.66
CA ARG A 315 -43.65 -9.76 10.51
C ARG A 315 -43.37 -10.45 9.18
N GLN A 316 -42.25 -11.15 9.04
CA GLN A 316 -41.93 -11.91 7.82
C GLN A 316 -42.94 -13.05 7.57
N LEU A 317 -43.41 -13.73 8.64
CA LEU A 317 -44.48 -14.74 8.52
C LEU A 317 -45.78 -14.14 7.98
N VAL A 318 -46.19 -12.97 8.46
CA VAL A 318 -47.37 -12.24 7.95
C VAL A 318 -47.19 -11.89 6.48
N MET A 319 -46.02 -11.37 6.07
CA MET A 319 -45.72 -11.06 4.67
C MET A 319 -45.78 -12.30 3.77
N ARG A 320 -45.26 -13.45 4.22
CA ARG A 320 -45.34 -14.71 3.45
C ARG A 320 -46.78 -15.16 3.25
N ARG A 321 -47.66 -14.95 4.24
CA ARG A 321 -49.09 -15.23 4.14
C ARG A 321 -49.79 -14.25 3.20
N LEU A 322 -49.51 -12.95 3.31
CA LEU A 322 -50.03 -11.91 2.41
C LEU A 322 -49.65 -12.19 0.94
N ARG A 323 -48.43 -12.62 0.66
CA ARG A 323 -47.97 -12.96 -0.71
C ARG A 323 -48.80 -14.07 -1.36
N ARG A 324 -49.29 -15.03 -0.56
CA ARG A 324 -50.05 -16.21 -1.00
C ARG A 324 -51.57 -16.05 -0.89
N MET A 325 -52.02 -14.91 -0.36
CA MET A 325 -53.42 -14.63 -0.11
C MET A 325 -54.23 -14.60 -1.42
N SER A 326 -55.39 -15.27 -1.42
CA SER A 326 -56.35 -15.20 -2.51
C SER A 326 -57.08 -13.85 -2.50
N VAL A 327 -57.27 -13.28 -3.68
CA VAL A 327 -57.96 -12.01 -3.86
C VAL A 327 -59.14 -12.27 -4.80
N PRO A 328 -60.40 -11.95 -4.41
CA PRO A 328 -61.56 -12.16 -5.26
C PRO A 328 -61.42 -11.46 -6.61
N GLU A 329 -61.70 -12.19 -7.69
CA GLU A 329 -61.63 -11.63 -9.04
C GLU A 329 -62.75 -10.61 -9.27
N ARG A 330 -62.46 -9.61 -10.11
CA ARG A 330 -63.45 -8.58 -10.47
C ARG A 330 -64.68 -9.16 -11.16
N SER A 331 -64.45 -10.08 -12.08
CA SER A 331 -65.48 -10.83 -12.82
C SER A 331 -66.41 -11.55 -11.84
N LEU A 332 -65.84 -12.40 -10.99
CA LEU A 332 -66.59 -13.19 -10.02
C LEU A 332 -67.45 -12.33 -9.09
N MET A 333 -66.91 -11.23 -8.55
CA MET A 333 -67.71 -10.30 -7.74
C MET A 333 -68.84 -9.66 -8.54
N GLY A 334 -68.59 -9.30 -9.81
CA GLY A 334 -69.61 -8.77 -10.71
C GLY A 334 -70.71 -9.77 -11.02
N ASP A 335 -70.36 -11.04 -11.25
CA ASP A 335 -71.29 -12.13 -11.51
C ASP A 335 -72.21 -12.36 -10.32
N VAL A 336 -71.67 -12.36 -9.10
CA VAL A 336 -72.46 -12.49 -7.86
C VAL A 336 -73.37 -11.28 -7.64
N VAL A 337 -72.89 -10.05 -7.88
CA VAL A 337 -73.73 -8.84 -7.80
C VAL A 337 -74.90 -8.90 -8.78
N ASN A 338 -74.64 -9.32 -10.02
CA ASN A 338 -75.68 -9.47 -11.03
C ASN A 338 -76.70 -10.56 -10.65
N GLU A 339 -76.23 -11.67 -10.10
CA GLU A 339 -77.09 -12.76 -9.64
C GLU A 339 -77.96 -12.35 -8.45
N LEU A 340 -77.40 -11.65 -7.46
CA LEU A 340 -78.15 -11.09 -6.32
C LEU A 340 -79.23 -10.10 -6.77
N ARG A 341 -78.88 -9.16 -7.67
CA ARG A 341 -79.83 -8.17 -8.20
C ARG A 341 -80.92 -8.84 -9.05
N GLY A 342 -80.57 -9.85 -9.84
CA GLY A 342 -81.52 -10.65 -10.62
C GLY A 342 -82.50 -11.40 -9.72
N ALA A 343 -81.99 -12.11 -8.71
CA ALA A 343 -82.82 -12.83 -7.74
C ALA A 343 -83.71 -11.89 -6.91
N ALA A 344 -83.21 -10.70 -6.55
CA ALA A 344 -84.00 -9.67 -5.86
C ALA A 344 -85.19 -9.19 -6.71
N MET A 345 -84.96 -8.95 -8.00
CA MET A 345 -86.01 -8.55 -8.94
C MET A 345 -87.07 -9.65 -9.08
N GLU A 346 -86.66 -10.91 -9.26
CA GLU A 346 -87.59 -12.04 -9.38
C GLU A 346 -88.40 -12.28 -8.10
N LEU A 347 -87.79 -12.14 -6.93
CA LEU A 347 -88.50 -12.18 -5.65
C LEU A 347 -89.54 -11.06 -5.54
N ALA A 348 -89.18 -9.84 -5.91
CA ALA A 348 -90.10 -8.70 -5.89
C ALA A 348 -91.28 -8.90 -6.86
N MET A 349 -91.05 -9.51 -8.02
CA MET A 349 -92.10 -9.86 -8.98
C MET A 349 -93.00 -11.01 -8.49
N ALA A 350 -92.43 -11.99 -7.77
CA ALA A 350 -93.18 -13.11 -7.21
C ALA A 350 -94.03 -12.69 -6.00
N ALA A 351 -93.54 -11.77 -5.17
CA ALA A 351 -94.17 -11.36 -3.92
C ALA A 351 -95.64 -10.92 -4.11
N GLY A 352 -96.53 -11.49 -3.31
CA GLY A 352 -97.96 -11.13 -3.32
C GLY A 352 -98.76 -11.70 -4.48
N THR A 353 -98.12 -12.43 -5.42
CA THR A 353 -98.81 -13.12 -6.51
C THR A 353 -99.60 -14.33 -6.01
N LYS A 354 -100.48 -14.88 -6.87
CA LYS A 354 -101.17 -16.16 -6.58
C LYS A 354 -100.18 -17.32 -6.40
N GLY A 355 -99.06 -17.30 -7.15
CA GLY A 355 -98.01 -18.30 -7.04
C GLY A 355 -97.25 -18.24 -5.72
N ASP A 356 -96.99 -17.05 -5.20
CA ASP A 356 -96.35 -16.86 -3.88
C ASP A 356 -97.24 -17.35 -2.73
N ARG A 357 -98.54 -17.02 -2.76
CA ARG A 357 -99.50 -17.60 -1.79
C ARG A 357 -99.56 -19.12 -1.88
N ALA A 358 -99.58 -19.68 -3.10
CA ALA A 358 -99.57 -21.13 -3.32
C ALA A 358 -98.29 -21.76 -2.77
N ARG A 359 -97.11 -21.15 -3.00
CA ARG A 359 -95.83 -21.60 -2.46
C ARG A 359 -95.81 -21.59 -0.94
N GLY A 360 -96.36 -20.55 -0.30
CA GLY A 360 -96.50 -20.49 1.16
C GLY A 360 -97.31 -21.66 1.71
N VAL A 361 -98.49 -21.93 1.12
CA VAL A 361 -99.34 -23.06 1.51
C VAL A 361 -98.65 -24.41 1.26
N VAL A 362 -98.03 -24.60 0.09
CA VAL A 362 -97.27 -25.82 -0.25
C VAL A 362 -96.14 -26.06 0.75
N THR A 363 -95.38 -25.02 1.12
CA THR A 363 -94.27 -25.12 2.08
C THR A 363 -94.79 -25.58 3.45
N LEU A 364 -95.88 -24.96 3.94
CA LEU A 364 -96.52 -25.33 5.20
C LEU A 364 -97.04 -26.77 5.19
N LEU A 365 -97.75 -27.17 4.12
CA LEU A 365 -98.27 -28.53 4.00
C LEU A 365 -97.14 -29.57 3.91
N ARG A 366 -96.04 -29.28 3.20
CA ARG A 366 -94.87 -30.17 3.14
C ARG A 366 -94.21 -30.34 4.50
N GLN A 367 -93.99 -29.25 5.24
CA GLN A 367 -93.44 -29.29 6.61
C GLN A 367 -94.37 -30.04 7.57
N ALA A 368 -95.68 -29.81 7.49
CA ALA A 368 -96.66 -30.52 8.30
C ALA A 368 -96.68 -32.03 7.98
N LEU A 369 -96.59 -32.40 6.70
CA LEU A 369 -96.52 -33.80 6.26
C LEU A 369 -95.23 -34.48 6.74
N GLU A 370 -94.11 -33.78 6.65
CA GLU A 370 -92.80 -34.27 7.11
C GLU A 370 -92.80 -34.51 8.62
N HIS A 371 -93.42 -33.60 9.39
CA HIS A 371 -93.61 -33.76 10.83
C HIS A 371 -94.50 -34.99 11.14
N HIS A 372 -95.66 -35.12 10.49
CA HIS A 372 -96.54 -36.29 10.66
C HIS A 372 -95.85 -37.61 10.27
N GLN A 373 -95.01 -37.62 9.23
CA GLN A 373 -94.23 -38.80 8.85
C GLN A 373 -93.22 -39.22 9.92
N ARG A 374 -92.60 -38.26 10.61
CA ARG A 374 -91.67 -38.53 11.72
C ARG A 374 -92.39 -38.97 12.99
N HIS A 375 -93.62 -38.53 13.18
CA HIS A 375 -94.43 -38.76 14.38
C HIS A 375 -95.80 -39.39 14.05
N PRO A 376 -95.84 -40.62 13.50
CA PRO A 376 -97.07 -41.19 12.96
C PRO A 376 -98.13 -41.55 14.01
N GLN A 377 -97.76 -41.59 15.30
CA GLN A 377 -98.69 -41.83 16.41
C GLN A 377 -99.32 -40.55 16.97
N GLU A 378 -98.82 -39.38 16.58
CA GLU A 378 -99.36 -38.08 16.98
C GLU A 378 -100.34 -37.61 15.91
N SER A 379 -101.63 -37.58 16.24
CA SER A 379 -102.71 -37.20 15.33
C SER A 379 -103.25 -35.79 15.57
N ASP A 380 -102.79 -35.12 16.61
CA ASP A 380 -103.31 -33.81 17.01
C ASP A 380 -102.55 -32.70 16.29
N CYS A 381 -103.23 -31.60 15.94
CA CYS A 381 -102.54 -30.49 15.31
C CYS A 381 -101.67 -29.75 16.34
N PRO A 382 -100.35 -29.62 16.14
CA PRO A 382 -99.46 -28.97 17.11
C PRO A 382 -99.66 -27.44 17.19
N THR A 383 -100.36 -26.83 16.24
CA THR A 383 -100.59 -25.37 16.20
C THR A 383 -101.90 -24.94 16.85
N CYS A 384 -102.99 -25.67 16.59
CA CYS A 384 -104.31 -25.33 17.12
C CYS A 384 -104.84 -26.36 18.14
N HIS A 385 -104.06 -27.39 18.45
CA HIS A 385 -104.38 -28.46 19.41
C HIS A 385 -105.68 -29.22 19.12
N ALA A 386 -106.16 -29.17 17.87
CA ALA A 386 -107.33 -29.95 17.48
C ALA A 386 -106.99 -31.45 17.47
N GLU A 387 -107.78 -32.25 18.19
CA GLU A 387 -107.56 -33.68 18.36
C GLU A 387 -107.83 -34.46 17.07
N GLY A 388 -106.95 -35.41 16.73
CA GLY A 388 -107.15 -36.39 15.65
C GLY A 388 -107.14 -35.84 14.21
N VAL A 389 -106.85 -34.56 14.00
CA VAL A 389 -107.01 -33.90 12.69
C VAL A 389 -105.88 -34.17 11.69
N LEU A 390 -104.69 -34.58 12.14
CA LEU A 390 -103.53 -34.92 11.30
C LEU A 390 -103.44 -36.43 11.05
N GLY A 391 -104.57 -37.10 10.78
CA GLY A 391 -104.60 -38.53 10.44
C GLY A 391 -104.25 -38.85 8.98
N ALA A 392 -104.33 -40.13 8.61
CA ALA A 392 -104.03 -40.63 7.26
C ALA A 392 -104.85 -39.92 6.15
N ASP A 393 -106.12 -39.63 6.43
CA ASP A 393 -107.01 -38.92 5.50
C ASP A 393 -106.59 -37.47 5.27
N TRP A 394 -106.10 -36.80 6.33
CA TRP A 394 -105.53 -35.47 6.19
C TRP A 394 -104.26 -35.51 5.35
N ALA A 395 -103.37 -36.49 5.59
CA ALA A 395 -102.15 -36.63 4.81
C ALA A 395 -102.44 -36.87 3.32
N GLN A 396 -103.50 -37.63 2.99
CA GLN A 396 -103.95 -37.80 1.60
C GLN A 396 -104.45 -36.49 0.99
N ARG A 397 -105.30 -35.73 1.70
CA ARG A 397 -105.80 -34.41 1.26
C ARG A 397 -104.67 -33.41 1.08
N ALA A 398 -103.72 -33.35 2.03
CA ALA A 398 -102.56 -32.47 1.96
C ALA A 398 -101.68 -32.79 0.75
N ARG A 399 -101.43 -34.08 0.45
CA ARG A 399 -100.71 -34.49 -0.77
C ARG A 399 -101.44 -34.10 -2.06
N ALA A 400 -102.77 -34.27 -2.11
CA ALA A 400 -103.57 -33.86 -3.26
C ALA A 400 -103.57 -32.34 -3.46
N GLU A 401 -103.62 -31.58 -2.37
CA GLU A 401 -103.57 -30.11 -2.40
C GLU A 401 -102.19 -29.59 -2.81
N ILE A 402 -101.11 -30.22 -2.35
CA ILE A 402 -99.75 -29.96 -2.84
C ILE A 402 -99.68 -30.23 -4.35
N ALA A 403 -100.16 -31.38 -4.83
CA ALA A 403 -100.14 -31.70 -6.26
C ALA A 403 -100.93 -30.69 -7.11
N ARG A 404 -102.01 -30.11 -6.55
CA ARG A 404 -102.81 -29.07 -7.21
C ARG A 404 -102.11 -27.71 -7.24
N LEU A 405 -101.44 -27.34 -6.14
CA LEU A 405 -100.83 -26.01 -5.98
C LEU A 405 -99.39 -25.95 -6.51
N ASP A 406 -98.69 -27.07 -6.63
CA ASP A 406 -97.29 -27.13 -7.10
C ASP A 406 -97.06 -26.45 -8.45
N PRO A 407 -97.89 -26.69 -9.51
CA PRO A 407 -97.72 -26.00 -10.78
C PRO A 407 -97.94 -24.48 -10.69
N VAL A 408 -98.81 -24.04 -9.77
CA VAL A 408 -99.10 -22.61 -9.54
C VAL A 408 -97.97 -21.95 -8.73
N ALA A 409 -97.36 -22.70 -7.80
CA ALA A 409 -96.27 -22.26 -6.95
C ALA A 409 -94.90 -22.27 -7.64
N ALA A 410 -94.72 -23.04 -8.72
CA ALA A 410 -93.43 -23.33 -9.34
C ALA A 410 -92.58 -22.09 -9.63
N SER A 411 -93.15 -21.06 -10.25
CA SER A 411 -92.41 -19.82 -10.58
C SER A 411 -91.97 -19.05 -9.33
N ALA A 412 -92.81 -18.99 -8.30
CA ALA A 412 -92.45 -18.32 -7.05
C ALA A 412 -91.42 -19.14 -6.27
N ALA A 413 -91.58 -20.47 -6.21
CA ALA A 413 -90.62 -21.38 -5.58
C ALA A 413 -89.21 -21.25 -6.19
N ALA A 414 -89.12 -21.22 -7.53
CA ALA A 414 -87.85 -21.02 -8.24
C ALA A 414 -87.19 -19.66 -7.90
N ALA A 415 -87.98 -18.57 -7.79
CA ALA A 415 -87.45 -17.27 -7.40
C ALA A 415 -86.87 -17.27 -5.96
N TYR A 416 -87.53 -17.95 -5.02
CA TYR A 416 -87.02 -18.11 -3.65
C TYR A 416 -85.77 -19.00 -3.58
N GLU A 417 -85.74 -20.10 -4.34
CA GLU A 417 -84.56 -20.98 -4.42
C GLU A 417 -83.36 -20.24 -5.01
N ARG A 418 -83.55 -19.54 -6.13
CA ARG A 418 -82.52 -18.70 -6.74
C ARG A 418 -81.98 -17.64 -5.78
N ALA A 419 -82.85 -17.02 -4.97
CA ALA A 419 -82.43 -16.05 -3.98
C ALA A 419 -81.58 -16.66 -2.85
N GLU A 420 -81.92 -17.85 -2.35
CA GLU A 420 -81.08 -18.56 -1.38
C GLU A 420 -79.73 -18.96 -2.00
N GLU A 421 -79.72 -19.50 -3.22
CA GLU A 421 -78.48 -19.81 -3.92
C GLU A 421 -77.59 -18.57 -4.14
N ALA A 422 -78.19 -17.43 -4.48
CA ALA A 422 -77.47 -16.17 -4.66
C ALA A 422 -76.87 -15.68 -3.33
N ARG A 423 -77.60 -15.82 -2.21
CA ARG A 423 -77.07 -15.52 -0.86
C ARG A 423 -75.90 -16.42 -0.51
N ASP A 424 -75.98 -17.70 -0.80
CA ASP A 424 -74.91 -18.64 -0.46
C ASP A 424 -73.65 -18.40 -1.30
N LYS A 425 -73.80 -18.09 -2.59
CA LYS A 425 -72.69 -17.63 -3.45
C LYS A 425 -72.03 -16.36 -2.90
N ALA A 426 -72.83 -15.40 -2.42
CA ALA A 426 -72.35 -14.18 -1.80
C ALA A 426 -71.62 -14.42 -0.48
N ARG A 427 -72.18 -15.23 0.42
CA ARG A 427 -71.56 -15.60 1.70
C ARG A 427 -70.23 -16.32 1.51
N PHE A 428 -70.11 -17.14 0.47
CA PHE A 428 -68.84 -17.80 0.14
C PHE A 428 -67.72 -16.79 -0.21
N LEU A 429 -68.04 -15.64 -0.81
CA LEU A 429 -67.08 -14.56 -1.06
C LEU A 429 -66.68 -13.79 0.20
N LEU A 430 -67.57 -13.70 1.19
CA LEU A 430 -67.44 -12.90 2.41
C LEU A 430 -66.71 -13.67 3.52
N ALA A 431 -65.54 -14.22 3.18
CA ALA A 431 -64.73 -15.02 4.09
C ALA A 431 -64.30 -14.22 5.34
N PRO A 432 -64.28 -14.86 6.53
CA PRO A 432 -63.92 -14.20 7.77
C PRO A 432 -62.45 -13.77 7.79
N MET A 433 -62.16 -12.68 8.53
CA MET A 433 -60.80 -12.17 8.63
C MET A 433 -59.88 -13.19 9.33
N PRO A 434 -58.72 -13.54 8.74
CA PRO A 434 -57.79 -14.45 9.40
C PRO A 434 -57.15 -13.85 10.66
N SER A 435 -56.99 -14.65 11.71
CA SER A 435 -56.42 -14.22 13.01
C SER A 435 -54.96 -13.74 12.96
N TRP A 436 -54.24 -14.04 11.88
CA TRP A 436 -52.85 -13.62 11.69
C TRP A 436 -52.70 -12.23 11.08
N LEU A 437 -53.79 -11.63 10.58
CA LEU A 437 -53.77 -10.32 9.97
C LEU A 437 -53.90 -9.25 11.08
N PRO A 438 -52.99 -8.27 11.18
CA PRO A 438 -53.10 -7.19 12.16
C PRO A 438 -54.38 -6.38 11.94
N VAL A 439 -55.20 -6.26 12.98
CA VAL A 439 -56.51 -5.59 12.94
C VAL A 439 -56.38 -4.11 12.58
N ASP A 440 -55.31 -3.47 13.06
CA ASP A 440 -55.04 -2.04 12.82
C ASP A 440 -54.47 -1.74 11.42
N SER A 441 -54.12 -2.77 10.64
CA SER A 441 -53.63 -2.56 9.27
C SER A 441 -54.74 -2.09 8.34
N GLU A 442 -54.38 -1.34 7.29
CA GLU A 442 -55.34 -0.90 6.26
C GLU A 442 -56.16 -2.07 5.70
N LEU A 443 -55.50 -3.20 5.41
CA LEU A 443 -56.18 -4.41 4.95
C LEU A 443 -57.07 -5.03 6.03
N GLY A 444 -56.63 -5.08 7.29
CA GLY A 444 -57.42 -5.61 8.41
C GLY A 444 -58.73 -4.84 8.62
N GLN A 445 -58.66 -3.52 8.60
CA GLN A 445 -59.83 -2.65 8.73
C GLN A 445 -60.83 -2.85 7.58
N VAL A 446 -60.34 -2.95 6.33
CA VAL A 446 -61.20 -3.16 5.16
C VAL A 446 -61.75 -4.60 5.11
N TRP A 447 -61.01 -5.59 5.59
CA TRP A 447 -61.49 -6.98 5.69
C TRP A 447 -62.62 -7.10 6.70
N ALA A 448 -62.50 -6.47 7.87
CA ALA A 448 -63.57 -6.46 8.86
C ALA A 448 -64.87 -5.86 8.29
N GLN A 449 -64.76 -4.82 7.44
CA GLN A 449 -65.90 -4.30 6.70
C GLN A 449 -66.43 -5.31 5.68
N TRP A 450 -65.55 -5.98 4.94
CA TRP A 450 -65.93 -7.02 3.97
C TRP A 450 -66.75 -8.14 4.62
N GLU A 451 -66.21 -8.74 5.70
CA GLU A 451 -66.84 -9.82 6.46
C GLU A 451 -68.20 -9.44 7.06
N ALA A 452 -68.38 -8.18 7.47
CA ALA A 452 -69.65 -7.71 8.04
C ALA A 452 -70.84 -7.88 7.06
N GLY A 453 -70.57 -7.95 5.76
CA GLY A 453 -71.57 -8.23 4.73
C GLY A 453 -72.28 -9.59 4.91
N ALA A 454 -71.64 -10.57 5.56
CA ALA A 454 -72.24 -11.89 5.76
C ALA A 454 -73.50 -11.87 6.64
N LYS A 455 -73.71 -10.78 7.38
CA LYS A 455 -74.89 -10.55 8.23
C LYS A 455 -76.05 -9.86 7.50
N ILE A 456 -75.83 -9.39 6.27
CA ILE A 456 -76.85 -8.72 5.46
C ILE A 456 -77.81 -9.77 4.88
N SER A 457 -79.10 -9.61 5.13
CA SER A 457 -80.15 -10.52 4.66
C SER A 457 -80.83 -10.06 3.36
N ASP A 458 -80.89 -8.74 3.15
CA ASP A 458 -81.42 -8.13 1.93
C ASP A 458 -80.46 -8.32 0.75
N LEU A 459 -80.99 -8.76 -0.39
CA LEU A 459 -80.19 -9.07 -1.58
C LEU A 459 -79.61 -7.82 -2.24
N GLY A 460 -80.35 -6.71 -2.23
CA GLY A 460 -79.92 -5.44 -2.81
C GLY A 460 -78.80 -4.81 -2.00
N GLU A 461 -79.00 -4.73 -0.67
CA GLU A 461 -77.96 -4.25 0.25
C GLU A 461 -76.70 -5.12 0.19
N LEU A 462 -76.85 -6.45 0.07
CA LEU A 462 -75.73 -7.38 -0.06
C LEU A 462 -74.98 -7.18 -1.39
N ALA A 463 -75.69 -6.92 -2.48
CA ALA A 463 -75.09 -6.62 -3.78
C ALA A 463 -74.31 -5.29 -3.74
N ASP A 464 -74.88 -4.25 -3.14
CA ASP A 464 -74.24 -2.94 -3.01
C ASP A 464 -73.02 -3.00 -2.09
N HIS A 465 -73.08 -3.80 -1.02
CA HIS A 465 -71.93 -4.10 -0.16
C HIS A 465 -70.80 -4.78 -0.94
N ILE A 466 -71.13 -5.82 -1.72
CA ILE A 466 -70.14 -6.53 -2.55
C ILE A 466 -69.50 -5.58 -3.57
N GLU A 467 -70.30 -4.73 -4.21
CA GLU A 467 -69.80 -3.81 -5.24
C GLU A 467 -68.90 -2.71 -4.66
N THR A 468 -69.27 -2.14 -3.51
CA THR A 468 -68.59 -0.98 -2.90
C THR A 468 -67.42 -1.40 -2.03
N VAL A 469 -67.67 -2.25 -1.02
CA VAL A 469 -66.66 -2.73 -0.07
C VAL A 469 -65.72 -3.72 -0.75
N GLY A 470 -66.23 -4.58 -1.65
CA GLY A 470 -65.40 -5.55 -2.39
C GLY A 470 -64.38 -4.89 -3.30
N ARG A 471 -64.69 -3.73 -3.88
CA ARG A 471 -63.72 -2.93 -4.65
C ARG A 471 -62.58 -2.42 -3.78
N ARG A 472 -62.89 -1.86 -2.60
CA ARG A 472 -61.89 -1.37 -1.64
C ARG A 472 -61.06 -2.53 -1.10
N PHE A 473 -61.70 -3.63 -0.75
CA PHE A 473 -61.08 -4.86 -0.30
C PHE A 473 -60.07 -5.39 -1.31
N ARG A 474 -60.47 -5.55 -2.58
CA ARG A 474 -59.57 -6.01 -3.64
C ARG A 474 -58.36 -5.10 -3.80
N SER A 475 -58.57 -3.79 -3.74
CA SER A 475 -57.48 -2.80 -3.85
C SER A 475 -56.48 -2.94 -2.69
N ALA A 476 -56.96 -2.93 -1.45
CA ALA A 476 -56.12 -3.08 -0.26
C ALA A 476 -55.38 -4.43 -0.27
N ALA A 477 -56.06 -5.52 -0.64
CA ALA A 477 -55.50 -6.86 -0.71
C ALA A 477 -54.39 -6.97 -1.76
N THR A 478 -54.59 -6.39 -2.94
CA THR A 478 -53.60 -6.39 -4.04
C THR A 478 -52.36 -5.56 -3.65
N THR A 479 -52.56 -4.39 -3.06
CA THR A 479 -51.46 -3.54 -2.56
C THR A 479 -50.67 -4.23 -1.46
N ALA A 480 -51.34 -4.83 -0.47
CA ALA A 480 -50.69 -5.57 0.61
C ALA A 480 -49.88 -6.76 0.08
N ARG A 481 -50.43 -7.51 -0.88
CA ARG A 481 -49.75 -8.64 -1.54
C ARG A 481 -48.50 -8.18 -2.30
N ARG A 482 -48.56 -7.07 -3.05
CA ARG A 482 -47.42 -6.50 -3.77
C ARG A 482 -46.34 -6.02 -2.80
N ASN A 483 -46.70 -5.19 -1.82
CA ASN A 483 -45.75 -4.64 -0.85
C ASN A 483 -45.08 -5.74 0.00
N ALA A 484 -45.80 -6.82 0.30
CA ALA A 484 -45.23 -8.00 0.95
C ALA A 484 -44.29 -8.77 0.02
N GLY A 485 -44.58 -8.83 -1.28
CA GLY A 485 -43.68 -9.40 -2.30
C GLY A 485 -42.36 -8.65 -2.36
N GLU A 486 -42.41 -7.34 -2.60
CA GLU A 486 -41.24 -6.46 -2.70
C GLU A 486 -40.32 -6.55 -1.47
N ARG A 487 -40.91 -6.57 -0.26
CA ARG A 487 -40.13 -6.71 0.98
C ARG A 487 -39.59 -8.12 1.25
N LEU A 488 -40.20 -9.16 0.68
CA LEU A 488 -39.67 -10.52 0.80
C LEU A 488 -38.51 -10.79 -0.16
N ASP A 489 -38.36 -9.97 -1.20
CA ASP A 489 -37.27 -10.06 -2.17
C ASP A 489 -35.98 -9.38 -1.64
N ASP A 490 -36.09 -8.44 -0.69
CA ASP A 490 -34.97 -7.98 0.17
C ASP A 490 -35.28 -8.27 1.66
N PRO A 491 -35.02 -9.50 2.13
CA PRO A 491 -35.36 -9.93 3.48
C PRO A 491 -34.51 -9.27 4.58
N THR A 492 -33.41 -8.60 4.21
CA THR A 492 -32.44 -8.04 5.17
C THR A 492 -32.70 -6.58 5.50
N ASP A 493 -33.60 -5.90 4.76
CA ASP A 493 -33.95 -4.48 4.99
C ASP A 493 -32.70 -3.57 5.08
N GLY A 494 -31.69 -3.83 4.24
CA GLY A 494 -30.42 -3.10 4.21
C GLY A 494 -29.34 -3.58 5.19
N TRP A 495 -29.61 -4.57 6.04
CA TRP A 495 -28.63 -5.14 6.99
C TRP A 495 -27.41 -5.76 6.29
N ALA A 496 -27.58 -6.43 5.15
CA ALA A 496 -26.50 -7.17 4.49
C ALA A 496 -25.23 -6.32 4.24
N ALA A 497 -25.40 -5.08 3.82
CA ALA A 497 -24.27 -4.16 3.59
C ALA A 497 -23.58 -3.71 4.89
N LEU A 498 -24.35 -3.59 5.99
CA LEU A 498 -23.81 -3.26 7.31
C LEU A 498 -23.11 -4.49 7.93
N ALA A 499 -23.66 -5.68 7.74
CA ALA A 499 -23.07 -6.95 8.15
C ALA A 499 -21.70 -7.19 7.50
N GLU A 500 -21.57 -6.93 6.20
CA GLU A 500 -20.30 -7.03 5.49
C GLU A 500 -19.26 -6.05 6.04
N GLN A 501 -19.65 -4.79 6.28
CA GLN A 501 -18.79 -3.78 6.92
C GLN A 501 -18.35 -4.22 8.34
N LEU A 502 -19.28 -4.79 9.13
CA LEU A 502 -18.97 -5.30 10.46
C LEU A 502 -17.97 -6.47 10.40
N ALA A 503 -18.20 -7.42 9.50
CA ALA A 503 -17.35 -8.58 9.30
C ALA A 503 -15.91 -8.16 8.91
N ALA A 504 -15.79 -7.25 7.94
CA ALA A 504 -14.49 -6.70 7.54
C ALA A 504 -13.77 -6.01 8.72
N TRP A 505 -14.49 -5.23 9.53
CA TRP A 505 -13.92 -4.59 10.71
C TRP A 505 -13.51 -5.61 11.78
N ILE A 506 -14.26 -6.70 11.99
CA ILE A 506 -13.91 -7.78 12.92
C ILE A 506 -12.61 -8.47 12.48
N ASP A 507 -12.44 -8.72 11.18
CA ASP A 507 -11.22 -9.34 10.65
C ASP A 507 -10.01 -8.42 10.81
N ASP A 508 -10.19 -7.11 10.60
CA ASP A 508 -9.17 -6.10 10.91
C ASP A 508 -8.86 -6.07 12.41
N ALA A 509 -9.86 -6.13 13.30
CA ALA A 509 -9.69 -6.16 14.75
C ALA A 509 -8.93 -7.40 15.24
N ARG A 510 -9.27 -8.59 14.73
CA ARG A 510 -8.54 -9.84 15.01
C ARG A 510 -7.10 -9.76 14.52
N SER A 511 -6.88 -9.17 13.36
CA SER A 511 -5.54 -8.98 12.79
C SER A 511 -4.72 -7.98 13.59
N ALA A 512 -5.35 -6.93 14.13
CA ALA A 512 -4.72 -5.96 15.02
C ALA A 512 -4.26 -6.59 16.34
N THR A 513 -5.05 -7.48 16.94
CA THR A 513 -4.64 -8.23 18.14
C THR A 513 -3.38 -9.07 17.89
N ARG A 514 -3.37 -9.87 16.81
CA ARG A 514 -2.18 -10.65 16.42
C ARG A 514 -0.96 -9.77 16.13
N ALA A 515 -1.19 -8.65 15.43
CA ALA A 515 -0.12 -7.69 15.13
C ALA A 515 0.45 -7.05 16.40
N HIS A 516 -0.38 -6.77 17.41
CA HIS A 516 0.07 -6.23 18.69
C HIS A 516 1.00 -7.19 19.43
N GLU A 517 0.62 -8.46 19.54
CA GLU A 517 1.45 -9.50 20.18
C GLU A 517 2.79 -9.70 19.46
N THR A 518 2.77 -9.60 18.13
CA THR A 518 3.95 -9.75 17.27
C THR A 518 4.86 -8.51 17.29
N LEU A 519 4.29 -7.32 17.46
CA LEU A 519 5.01 -6.05 17.43
C LEU A 519 5.95 -5.88 18.63
N ILE A 520 5.53 -6.31 19.83
CA ILE A 520 6.33 -6.15 21.07
C ILE A 520 7.76 -6.74 20.93
N PRO A 521 7.95 -8.02 20.58
CA PRO A 521 9.30 -8.57 20.40
C PRO A 521 10.04 -7.97 19.21
N ALA A 522 9.33 -7.53 18.16
CA ALA A 522 9.94 -6.88 17.00
C ALA A 522 10.51 -5.49 17.35
N GLU A 523 9.80 -4.71 18.17
CA GLU A 523 10.28 -3.41 18.69
C GLU A 523 11.49 -3.58 19.61
N GLN A 524 11.45 -4.57 20.52
CA GLN A 524 12.61 -4.90 21.37
C GLN A 524 13.85 -5.27 20.53
N ALA A 525 13.65 -6.07 19.48
CA ALA A 525 14.71 -6.43 18.54
C ALA A 525 15.24 -5.20 17.78
N LEU A 526 14.36 -4.28 17.36
CA LEU A 526 14.73 -3.07 16.65
C LEU A 526 15.56 -2.13 17.51
N ASP A 527 15.13 -1.91 18.75
CA ASP A 527 15.80 -1.02 19.70
C ASP A 527 17.20 -1.55 20.02
N TRP A 528 17.31 -2.85 20.30
CA TRP A 528 18.60 -3.50 20.54
C TRP A 528 19.51 -3.45 19.31
N LEU A 529 19.01 -3.85 18.13
CA LEU A 529 19.82 -3.87 16.91
C LEU A 529 20.28 -2.47 16.54
N THR A 530 19.44 -1.45 16.73
CA THR A 530 19.87 -0.08 16.44
C THR A 530 20.92 0.42 17.44
N GLY A 531 20.75 0.10 18.73
CA GLY A 531 21.74 0.43 19.75
C GLY A 531 23.11 -0.15 19.39
N LEU A 532 23.13 -1.45 19.11
CA LEU A 532 24.34 -2.16 18.70
C LEU A 532 24.91 -1.61 17.38
N ALA A 533 24.07 -1.37 16.38
CA ALA A 533 24.52 -0.81 15.11
C ALA A 533 25.12 0.60 15.26
N GLY A 534 24.68 1.36 16.27
CA GLY A 534 25.32 2.62 16.66
C GLY A 534 26.74 2.42 17.19
N GLU A 535 26.94 1.43 18.07
CA GLU A 535 28.26 1.08 18.62
C GLU A 535 29.24 0.65 17.53
N ILE A 536 28.86 -0.34 16.70
CA ILE A 536 29.69 -0.86 15.60
C ILE A 536 30.03 0.27 14.60
N ARG A 537 29.06 1.12 14.24
CA ARG A 537 29.31 2.30 13.39
C ARG A 537 30.37 3.21 13.98
N ASN A 538 30.25 3.55 15.26
CA ASN A 538 31.19 4.45 15.91
C ASN A 538 32.58 3.82 16.02
N GLU A 539 32.68 2.52 16.30
CA GLU A 539 33.93 1.78 16.37
C GLU A 539 34.65 1.74 15.01
N ARG A 540 33.94 1.39 13.93
CA ARG A 540 34.50 1.31 12.56
C ARG A 540 34.80 2.70 11.97
N LEU A 541 34.04 3.74 12.33
CA LEU A 541 34.27 5.11 11.87
C LEU A 541 35.49 5.77 12.54
N ARG A 542 35.84 5.38 13.77
CA ARG A 542 36.88 6.02 14.60
C ARG A 542 38.22 6.22 13.88
N PRO A 543 38.81 5.22 13.16
CA PRO A 543 40.08 5.41 12.47
C PRO A 543 40.01 6.43 11.35
N LEU A 544 38.91 6.39 10.57
CA LEU A 544 38.67 7.33 9.48
C LEU A 544 38.44 8.76 10.00
N ALA A 545 37.71 8.90 11.10
CA ALA A 545 37.48 10.17 11.77
C ALA A 545 38.80 10.80 12.26
N ALA A 546 39.66 10.02 12.90
CA ALA A 546 40.98 10.49 13.36
C ALA A 546 41.88 10.94 12.20
N GLN A 547 41.86 10.23 11.07
CA GLN A 547 42.60 10.65 9.87
C GLN A 547 42.02 11.93 9.26
N ALA A 548 40.69 12.06 9.22
CA ALA A 548 40.03 13.26 8.72
C ALA A 548 40.34 14.48 9.59
N GLU A 549 40.38 14.32 10.92
CA GLU A 549 40.80 15.35 11.87
C GLU A 549 42.26 15.77 11.64
N HIS A 550 43.17 14.80 11.46
CA HIS A 550 44.56 15.09 11.16
C HIS A 550 44.74 15.87 9.85
N VAL A 551 44.03 15.47 8.78
CA VAL A 551 44.06 16.22 7.51
C VAL A 551 43.47 17.61 7.70
N TRP A 552 42.35 17.75 8.43
CA TRP A 552 41.74 19.05 8.72
C TRP A 552 42.69 19.99 9.46
N GLN A 553 43.40 19.52 10.48
CA GLN A 553 44.38 20.30 11.22
C GLN A 553 45.49 20.87 10.32
N ARG A 554 45.89 20.12 9.28
CA ARG A 554 46.91 20.59 8.32
C ARG A 554 46.36 21.56 7.29
N LEU A 555 45.09 21.43 6.91
CA LEU A 555 44.45 22.34 5.96
C LEU A 555 44.08 23.67 6.61
N ARG A 556 43.66 23.69 7.88
CA ARG A 556 43.18 24.90 8.56
C ARG A 556 44.28 25.85 9.07
N GLN A 557 45.51 25.35 9.19
CA GLN A 557 46.68 26.04 9.79
C GLN A 557 46.37 26.92 11.02
N GLU A 558 46.15 28.23 10.85
CA GLU A 558 45.98 29.22 11.93
C GLU A 558 44.52 29.51 12.34
N ARG A 559 43.54 28.89 11.68
CA ARG A 559 42.11 29.15 11.96
C ARG A 559 41.61 28.44 13.21
N HIS A 560 40.91 29.16 14.09
CA HIS A 560 40.32 28.67 15.36
C HIS A 560 39.04 27.83 15.17
N ILE A 561 39.02 26.98 14.14
CA ILE A 561 37.90 26.09 13.85
C ILE A 561 38.35 24.63 14.01
N ASP A 562 37.94 23.99 15.11
CA ASP A 562 38.30 22.61 15.44
C ASP A 562 37.23 21.63 14.95
N LEU A 563 37.67 20.54 14.33
CA LEU A 563 36.81 19.41 13.99
C LEU A 563 36.72 18.51 15.24
N GLU A 564 35.62 18.58 15.98
CA GLU A 564 35.51 17.85 17.24
C GLU A 564 35.11 16.40 17.05
N ARG A 565 34.08 16.16 16.22
CA ARG A 565 33.53 14.81 16.02
C ARG A 565 32.95 14.64 14.62
N LEU A 566 33.22 13.46 14.06
CA LEU A 566 32.58 12.94 12.86
C LEU A 566 31.63 11.81 13.25
N ARG A 567 30.34 11.93 12.94
CA ARG A 567 29.31 10.94 13.31
C ARG A 567 28.41 10.60 12.14
N LEU A 568 28.00 9.34 12.05
CA LEU A 568 26.93 8.91 11.15
C LEU A 568 25.62 8.94 11.94
N VAL A 569 24.71 9.86 11.62
CA VAL A 569 23.47 10.09 12.37
C VAL A 569 22.23 9.96 11.51
N GLY A 570 21.08 9.78 12.15
CA GLY A 570 19.78 9.67 11.49
C GLY A 570 19.51 8.30 10.87
N ARG A 571 18.28 8.09 10.40
CA ARG A 571 17.81 6.87 9.74
C ARG A 571 16.97 7.23 8.52
N GLY A 572 16.77 6.26 7.61
CA GLY A 572 15.92 6.46 6.43
C GLY A 572 16.36 7.66 5.59
N MET A 573 15.45 8.56 5.25
CA MET A 573 15.76 9.76 4.46
C MET A 573 16.47 10.88 5.25
N GLN A 574 16.49 10.78 6.60
CA GLN A 574 17.12 11.78 7.48
C GLN A 574 18.58 11.42 7.82
N ARG A 575 19.11 10.32 7.27
CA ARG A 575 20.48 9.88 7.53
C ARG A 575 21.50 10.81 6.90
N ARG A 576 22.55 11.15 7.65
CA ARG A 576 23.59 12.09 7.23
C ARG A 576 24.88 11.88 8.01
N MET A 577 25.99 12.31 7.43
CA MET A 577 27.21 12.54 8.17
C MET A 577 27.07 13.87 8.92
N ALA A 578 27.07 13.83 10.24
CA ALA A 578 27.16 14.99 11.10
C ALA A 578 28.64 15.30 11.37
N VAL A 579 28.97 16.57 11.22
CA VAL A 579 30.29 17.10 11.49
C VAL A 579 30.13 18.17 12.58
N ASP A 580 30.63 17.86 13.77
CA ASP A 580 30.62 18.78 14.90
C ASP A 580 31.90 19.63 14.84
N VAL A 581 31.72 20.95 14.87
CA VAL A 581 32.80 21.93 14.68
C VAL A 581 32.73 22.95 15.81
N ALA A 582 33.84 23.19 16.51
CA ALA A 582 33.97 24.23 17.50
C ALA A 582 34.67 25.46 16.91
N VAL A 583 34.23 26.65 17.32
CA VAL A 583 34.83 27.93 16.93
C VAL A 583 35.34 28.60 18.20
N ASP A 584 36.63 28.96 18.24
CA ASP A 584 37.27 29.60 19.40
C ASP A 584 37.09 28.84 20.73
N GLY A 585 36.99 27.50 20.67
CA GLY A 585 36.80 26.64 21.85
C GLY A 585 35.40 26.70 22.45
N VAL A 586 34.42 27.26 21.73
CA VAL A 586 33.00 27.20 22.09
C VAL A 586 32.31 26.12 21.27
N ASP A 587 31.81 25.10 21.95
CA ASP A 587 31.01 24.01 21.37
C ASP A 587 29.74 24.61 20.73
N ASN A 588 29.56 24.39 19.43
CA ASN A 588 28.28 24.63 18.78
C ASN A 588 27.53 23.29 18.67
N GLU A 589 26.50 23.10 19.49
CA GLU A 589 25.58 21.96 19.40
C GLU A 589 24.66 22.09 18.16
N GLY A 590 25.23 21.92 16.97
CA GLY A 590 24.49 22.00 15.72
C GLY A 590 25.38 21.77 14.51
N ASN A 591 24.86 21.03 13.53
CA ASN A 591 25.49 20.83 12.23
C ASN A 591 25.72 22.22 11.60
N ALA A 592 26.96 22.74 11.68
CA ALA A 592 27.28 24.12 11.36
C ALA A 592 27.98 24.36 10.00
N PRO A 593 27.53 23.79 8.86
CA PRO A 593 28.03 24.21 7.55
C PRO A 593 27.89 25.72 7.28
N GLY A 594 26.92 26.38 7.93
CA GLY A 594 26.64 27.81 7.74
C GLY A 594 27.64 28.77 8.38
N LEU A 595 28.56 28.28 9.23
CA LEU A 595 29.63 29.09 9.85
C LEU A 595 30.94 29.05 9.05
N LEU A 596 31.07 28.12 8.10
CA LEU A 596 32.28 27.94 7.30
C LEU A 596 32.23 28.79 6.02
N SER A 597 33.34 29.45 5.71
CA SER A 597 33.57 30.03 4.38
C SER A 597 33.59 28.95 3.31
N GLN A 598 33.37 29.34 2.05
CA GLN A 598 33.42 28.41 0.91
C GLN A 598 34.76 27.65 0.80
N GLY A 599 35.87 28.28 1.18
CA GLY A 599 37.20 27.64 1.23
C GLY A 599 37.39 26.66 2.37
N GLU A 600 36.97 27.01 3.59
CA GLU A 600 36.94 26.08 4.75
C GLU A 600 36.10 24.85 4.45
N PHE A 601 34.95 25.07 3.83
CA PHE A 601 34.05 24.01 3.47
C PHE A 601 34.69 23.01 2.50
N GLN A 602 35.39 23.52 1.48
CA GLN A 602 36.12 22.71 0.52
C GLN A 602 37.26 21.92 1.20
N ALA A 603 37.99 22.57 2.13
CA ALA A 603 39.01 21.91 2.93
C ALA A 603 38.41 20.77 3.79
N LEU A 604 37.21 20.95 4.35
CA LEU A 604 36.52 19.94 5.14
C LEU A 604 36.08 18.75 4.28
N ALA A 605 35.59 19.01 3.07
CA ALA A 605 35.23 17.95 2.14
C ALA A 605 36.46 17.11 1.76
N LEU A 606 37.61 17.75 1.53
CA LEU A 606 38.87 17.07 1.25
C LEU A 606 39.41 16.30 2.46
N SER A 607 39.26 16.82 3.67
CA SER A 607 39.71 16.13 4.88
C SER A 607 38.95 14.82 5.12
N VAL A 608 37.67 14.76 4.75
CA VAL A 608 36.88 13.51 4.81
C VAL A 608 37.17 12.60 3.62
N CYS A 609 37.43 13.16 2.42
CA CYS A 609 37.57 12.37 1.21
C CYS A 609 38.96 11.75 1.01
N LEU A 610 40.04 12.47 1.34
CA LEU A 610 41.41 12.01 1.12
C LEU A 610 41.76 10.72 1.90
N PRO A 611 41.42 10.61 3.20
CA PRO A 611 41.67 9.39 3.98
C PRO A 611 41.07 8.11 3.37
N ARG A 612 39.94 8.23 2.67
CA ARG A 612 39.27 7.08 2.01
C ARG A 612 40.16 6.39 0.99
N THR A 613 41.10 7.13 0.39
CA THR A 613 42.06 6.57 -0.58
C THR A 613 43.07 5.64 0.06
N LEU A 614 43.35 5.81 1.36
CA LEU A 614 44.34 5.03 2.10
C LEU A 614 43.76 3.79 2.77
N ILE A 615 42.45 3.57 2.68
CA ILE A 615 41.80 2.43 3.33
C ILE A 615 42.26 1.10 2.70
N PRO A 616 42.54 0.07 3.52
CA PRO A 616 42.87 -1.27 3.05
C PRO A 616 41.81 -1.83 2.09
N GLY A 617 42.23 -2.64 1.12
CA GLY A 617 41.33 -3.23 0.13
C GLY A 617 40.84 -2.28 -0.96
N ASN A 618 41.21 -0.99 -0.95
CA ASN A 618 40.91 -0.07 -2.05
C ASN A 618 41.67 -0.50 -3.34
N PRO A 619 40.96 -0.96 -4.39
CA PRO A 619 41.60 -1.47 -5.61
C PRO A 619 42.13 -0.34 -6.49
N PHE A 620 41.74 0.92 -6.24
CA PHE A 620 42.27 2.07 -6.98
C PHE A 620 43.54 2.56 -6.28
N GLY A 621 44.67 2.23 -6.89
CA GLY A 621 45.98 2.79 -6.54
C GLY A 621 46.09 4.29 -6.83
N PHE A 622 45.08 4.88 -7.47
CA PHE A 622 45.07 6.28 -7.90
C PHE A 622 43.89 7.10 -7.37
N LEU A 623 44.08 8.42 -7.33
CA LEU A 623 43.05 9.43 -7.11
C LEU A 623 43.25 10.59 -8.09
N VAL A 624 42.19 10.94 -8.83
CA VAL A 624 42.16 12.11 -9.71
C VAL A 624 41.38 13.24 -9.04
N LEU A 625 42.03 14.38 -8.84
CA LEU A 625 41.44 15.61 -8.31
C LEU A 625 41.29 16.64 -9.43
N ASP A 626 40.07 17.09 -9.72
CA ASP A 626 39.81 18.19 -10.65
C ASP A 626 39.51 19.48 -9.89
N ASP A 627 40.51 20.36 -9.90
CA ASP A 627 40.55 21.70 -9.33
C ASP A 627 40.26 21.78 -7.81
N PRO A 628 41.07 21.11 -6.97
CA PRO A 628 40.81 21.00 -5.54
C PRO A 628 41.01 22.32 -4.76
N VAL A 629 41.58 23.35 -5.37
CA VAL A 629 42.09 24.58 -4.72
C VAL A 629 41.11 25.76 -4.79
N GLN A 630 39.95 25.59 -5.44
CA GLN A 630 38.99 26.68 -5.60
C GLN A 630 38.51 27.25 -4.26
N ALA A 631 38.42 28.58 -4.18
CA ALA A 631 38.01 29.34 -3.00
C ALA A 631 38.90 29.17 -1.75
N MET A 632 40.09 28.56 -1.86
CA MET A 632 41.07 28.45 -0.78
C MET A 632 42.01 29.67 -0.73
N ASP A 633 42.45 30.04 0.48
CA ASP A 633 43.54 31.00 0.68
C ASP A 633 44.91 30.31 0.55
N THR A 634 45.98 31.11 0.51
CA THR A 634 47.34 30.61 0.26
C THR A 634 47.82 29.61 1.32
N GLU A 635 47.51 29.83 2.60
CA GLU A 635 47.90 28.94 3.69
C GLU A 635 47.21 27.57 3.60
N THR A 636 45.92 27.55 3.25
CA THR A 636 45.20 26.30 2.99
C THR A 636 45.78 25.57 1.77
N VAL A 637 46.19 26.30 0.71
CA VAL A 637 46.85 25.70 -0.46
C VAL A 637 48.19 25.06 -0.08
N GLU A 638 48.99 25.71 0.76
CA GLU A 638 50.24 25.13 1.28
C GLU A 638 49.98 23.86 2.09
N GLY A 639 49.02 23.91 3.02
CA GLY A 639 48.61 22.75 3.80
C GLY A 639 48.17 21.58 2.91
N LEU A 640 47.35 21.89 1.89
CA LEU A 640 46.89 20.92 0.91
C LEU A 640 48.05 20.32 0.11
N SER A 641 49.00 21.14 -0.35
CA SER A 641 50.17 20.66 -1.09
C SER A 641 50.98 19.63 -0.29
N ALA A 642 51.14 19.87 1.02
CA ALA A 642 51.85 18.99 1.92
C ALA A 642 51.07 17.69 2.23
N VAL A 643 49.73 17.76 2.29
CA VAL A 643 48.88 16.56 2.43
C VAL A 643 48.92 15.73 1.15
N LEU A 644 48.76 16.34 -0.03
CA LEU A 644 48.77 15.65 -1.31
C LEU A 644 50.10 14.95 -1.59
N ALA A 645 51.22 15.59 -1.27
CA ALA A 645 52.55 15.00 -1.39
C ALA A 645 52.72 13.79 -0.45
N GLU A 646 52.10 13.83 0.73
CA GLU A 646 52.15 12.72 1.67
C GLU A 646 51.28 11.53 1.25
N VAL A 647 50.02 11.78 0.86
CA VAL A 647 49.15 10.73 0.30
C VAL A 647 49.80 10.16 -0.98
N GLY A 648 50.47 11.02 -1.76
CA GLY A 648 51.27 10.67 -2.93
C GLY A 648 52.40 9.66 -2.67
N ARG A 649 52.86 9.51 -1.42
CA ARG A 649 53.85 8.46 -1.09
C ARG A 649 53.26 7.06 -1.11
N HIS A 650 51.94 6.95 -0.98
CA HIS A 650 51.22 5.67 -0.86
C HIS A 650 50.29 5.41 -2.04
N ARG A 651 49.82 6.46 -2.71
CA ARG A 651 48.86 6.41 -3.83
C ARG A 651 49.32 7.30 -4.98
N GLN A 652 48.86 7.02 -6.18
CA GLN A 652 49.05 7.85 -7.36
C GLN A 652 48.05 9.01 -7.33
N ILE A 653 48.51 10.21 -7.02
CA ILE A 653 47.67 11.40 -6.96
C ILE A 653 47.86 12.22 -8.23
N ILE A 654 46.77 12.45 -8.95
CA ILE A 654 46.76 13.22 -10.20
C ILE A 654 45.88 14.45 -9.96
N VAL A 655 46.46 15.64 -10.02
CA VAL A 655 45.76 16.89 -9.77
C VAL A 655 45.70 17.71 -11.05
N PHE A 656 44.51 18.04 -11.49
CA PHE A 656 44.29 19.06 -12.50
C PHE A 656 43.96 20.38 -11.80
N THR A 657 44.67 21.46 -12.10
CA THR A 657 44.33 22.77 -11.54
C THR A 657 44.67 23.91 -12.49
N HIS A 658 43.94 25.01 -12.35
CA HIS A 658 44.28 26.28 -13.00
C HIS A 658 45.00 27.25 -12.06
N ASP A 659 45.08 26.92 -10.78
CA ASP A 659 45.63 27.76 -9.74
C ASP A 659 47.14 27.54 -9.63
N THR A 660 47.93 28.59 -9.88
CA THR A 660 49.39 28.52 -9.82
C THR A 660 49.91 28.44 -8.38
N ARG A 661 49.10 28.75 -7.37
CA ARG A 661 49.53 28.71 -5.96
C ARG A 661 49.89 27.30 -5.51
N LEU A 662 49.25 26.26 -6.07
CA LEU A 662 49.54 24.86 -5.75
C LEU A 662 50.92 24.40 -6.24
N PRO A 663 51.27 24.49 -7.55
CA PRO A 663 52.62 24.17 -8.00
C PRO A 663 53.67 25.08 -7.35
N ASP A 664 53.37 26.36 -7.13
CA ASP A 664 54.29 27.28 -6.43
C ASP A 664 54.56 26.82 -4.99
N ALA A 665 53.54 26.33 -4.27
CA ALA A 665 53.69 25.77 -2.93
C ALA A 665 54.52 24.48 -2.92
N LEU A 666 54.27 23.56 -3.87
CA LEU A 666 55.05 22.32 -3.99
C LEU A 666 56.54 22.59 -4.21
N ILE A 667 56.85 23.54 -5.10
CA ILE A 667 58.24 23.96 -5.38
C ILE A 667 58.86 24.64 -4.15
N ARG A 668 58.16 25.61 -3.55
CA ARG A 668 58.64 26.36 -2.38
C ARG A 668 58.93 25.46 -1.18
N LEU A 669 58.08 24.46 -0.96
CA LEU A 669 58.20 23.52 0.17
C LEU A 669 59.11 22.32 -0.13
N GLY A 670 59.67 22.21 -1.35
CA GLY A 670 60.53 21.09 -1.74
C GLY A 670 59.83 19.72 -1.74
N LEU A 671 58.54 19.71 -2.04
CA LEU A 671 57.72 18.49 -2.01
C LEU A 671 57.83 17.72 -3.34
N PRO A 672 57.97 16.38 -3.32
CA PRO A 672 58.13 15.58 -4.53
C PRO A 672 56.85 15.59 -5.37
N ALA A 673 56.90 16.19 -6.56
CA ALA A 673 55.79 16.20 -7.52
C ALA A 673 56.29 16.34 -8.96
N ALA A 674 55.60 15.69 -9.90
CA ALA A 674 55.77 15.91 -11.33
C ALA A 674 54.80 17.00 -11.81
N ILE A 675 55.33 18.18 -12.17
CA ILE A 675 54.50 19.31 -12.63
C ILE A 675 54.56 19.38 -14.17
N ARG A 676 53.40 19.39 -14.82
CA ARG A 676 53.28 19.47 -16.29
C ARG A 676 52.29 20.56 -16.69
N THR A 677 52.55 21.23 -17.80
CA THR A 677 51.65 22.28 -18.31
C THR A 677 50.82 21.74 -19.46
N ILE A 678 49.51 22.01 -19.43
CA ILE A 678 48.57 21.67 -20.50
C ILE A 678 48.13 22.91 -21.27
N HIS A 679 48.16 22.80 -22.59
CA HIS A 679 47.86 23.87 -23.53
C HIS A 679 46.72 23.47 -24.45
N ARG A 680 45.98 24.47 -24.94
CA ARG A 680 44.92 24.30 -25.94
C ARG A 680 44.93 25.47 -26.92
N ASP A 681 44.82 25.17 -28.20
CA ASP A 681 44.65 26.18 -29.24
C ASP A 681 43.17 26.49 -29.56
N ALA A 682 42.93 27.45 -30.45
CA ALA A 682 41.59 27.87 -30.85
C ALA A 682 40.79 26.76 -31.59
N THR A 683 41.46 25.71 -32.08
CA THR A 683 40.85 24.58 -32.80
C THR A 683 40.69 23.34 -31.91
N SER A 684 40.81 23.49 -30.59
CA SER A 684 40.72 22.39 -29.62
C SER A 684 41.80 21.32 -29.75
N ASN A 685 42.96 21.64 -30.34
CA ASN A 685 44.13 20.77 -30.21
C ASN A 685 44.72 20.98 -28.82
N VAL A 686 44.91 19.88 -28.10
CA VAL A 686 45.40 19.89 -26.73
C VAL A 686 46.70 19.10 -26.67
N TRP A 687 47.72 19.67 -26.03
CA TRP A 687 48.99 18.99 -25.79
C TRP A 687 49.49 19.32 -24.38
N VAL A 688 50.32 18.42 -23.86
CA VAL A 688 50.92 18.54 -22.53
C VAL A 688 52.43 18.56 -22.69
N ASP A 689 53.08 19.51 -22.05
CA ASP A 689 54.54 19.59 -22.10
C ASP A 689 55.16 18.32 -21.50
N ALA A 690 56.37 17.99 -21.96
CA ALA A 690 57.20 16.99 -21.32
C ALA A 690 57.38 17.38 -19.83
N PRO A 691 57.52 16.39 -18.92
CA PRO A 691 57.73 16.69 -17.50
C PRO A 691 58.94 17.64 -17.35
N GLY A 692 58.68 18.83 -16.82
CA GLY A 692 59.76 19.75 -16.46
C GLY A 692 60.46 19.19 -15.23
N GLN A 693 61.77 18.96 -15.31
CA GLN A 693 62.58 18.75 -14.12
C GLN A 693 62.62 20.07 -13.33
N TYR A 694 61.74 20.23 -12.36
CA TYR A 694 61.92 21.20 -11.29
C TYR A 694 62.35 20.43 -10.04
N GLY A 695 63.67 20.40 -9.82
CA GLY A 695 64.31 19.70 -8.72
C GLY A 695 65.82 19.66 -8.90
N GLY A 696 66.49 20.74 -8.45
CA GLY A 696 67.88 20.73 -8.00
C GLY A 696 67.90 20.95 -6.50
#